data_AF-A0AAE3VKB6-F1
#
_entry.id   AF-A0AAE3VKB6-F1
#
_cell.length_a   1.000
_cell.length_b   1.000
_cell.length_c   1.000
_cell.angle_alpha   90.00
_cell.angle_beta   90.00
_cell.angle_gamma   90.00
#
_symmetry.space_group_name_H-M   'P 1'
#
loop_
_entity.id
_entity.type
_entity.pdbx_description
1 polymer ?
#
loop_
_entity_poly.entity_id
_entity_poly.type
_entity_poly.pdbx_seq_one_letter_code
_entity_poly.pdbx_strand_id
1 'polypeptide(L)'
;MNKKLAVLLMILASLFCCSCRKSTISVDLGGGVDGIWARSLDLGGGVMLDLVLIPPGKFLMGSEYSEDDEQPVHEVTISQPFYLGKYEVTQAQWEAVMGWKLSESKGPTLPVDEVAWGDCQLFIEKLNGRGLGTFRLPTEAEWEYACRAGTTGDYAREFDEMAWHADNSDSGPNPVGTKKPNPWWLYDMHGNVLEWCQDWYAPYSENQETDPKGAAVGSLRVARGGDWSDSYAASRSASRSGREPWSRRYLGFRLVRMCIVEGDTEEAKQMKRIAKEAWQEARQKKRLAEEAEQAERLAEEAEQAKRLAEEAEKKRQLIAKWMPFRAQAAEHNAVVAGEEVVNTIGMRFRLIPAGTFRMGSEKGYDYEMPVHEVEITQPFYLGVTEVTQAQWEAVMGSNPRYSKGAALPVACVKWADAVAFCERLSAKEAWVKYRLPTEAEWEYACRAGSQQEYSWHWSGEFEDEIGIDDYAWYGGNASDATHEVGTLKPNRWGLYDMHGNVSEWCQDWAGPCSQDRQIDPKGAVSGDQRVFRGGSYLCPSGDCRSVARLRMEPHYWGVNLGYRIVAMGLVQGDTEEARQKMRLAEEAWQKMLLAEEAKRQEERLADEALQQKRRAEEALEQKRKAEQALEQERRAVEALQLERRTEEALQLERIAKWEAYRAQAAEHNAVVAGEEVVNTIGMRFRLIPAGTFRMGSEKGDDNEGPVDEEAMSHFFSERPEHEVEITQPFYLGVTEVTQAQWEAVRGTNPSFYRGAALPVDCVSWADAVAFCERLSATETGVTYRLPTEAEWEYACRAGSQQEFSWHWSDELEGEIGIEDYAWYGGNASDATHEVGKLKPNRWGLYDMHGNVWEWCQDWAGPYSQDKQTDPKGAAGGPFRLLRGGGNNYLRGGGNNYLSWCYRSAARLGRRPLLGDISIGFRIVREVP
;
A
#
# COMPACT_ATOMS: atom_id res chain seq x y z
N MET A 1 -15.47 -13.83 -54.79
CA MET A 1 -15.77 -12.40 -54.54
C MET A 1 -14.88 -11.95 -53.41
N ASN A 2 -13.62 -11.64 -53.71
CA ASN A 2 -13.13 -10.37 -54.26
C ASN A 2 -13.18 -9.24 -53.22
N LYS A 3 -12.00 -8.89 -52.70
CA LYS A 3 -11.12 -7.84 -53.29
C LYS A 3 -11.70 -6.41 -53.18
N LYS A 4 -12.40 -6.09 -52.09
CA LYS A 4 -12.77 -4.69 -51.78
C LYS A 4 -12.19 -4.11 -50.49
N LEU A 5 -11.48 -4.88 -49.65
CA LEU A 5 -10.88 -4.31 -48.43
C LEU A 5 -9.37 -4.07 -48.51
N ALA A 6 -8.68 -4.60 -49.52
CA ALA A 6 -7.22 -4.48 -49.67
C ALA A 6 -6.76 -3.33 -50.60
N VAL A 7 -7.68 -2.51 -51.13
CA VAL A 7 -7.35 -1.41 -52.08
C VAL A 7 -7.51 -0.02 -51.47
N LEU A 8 -8.08 0.12 -50.26
CA LEU A 8 -8.17 1.43 -49.60
C LEU A 8 -6.92 1.83 -48.80
N LEU A 9 -6.00 0.88 -48.56
CA LEU A 9 -4.79 1.06 -47.74
C LEU A 9 -3.51 1.37 -48.54
N MET A 10 -3.59 1.56 -49.87
CA MET A 10 -2.41 1.76 -50.73
C MET A 10 -2.43 3.04 -51.60
N ILE A 11 -3.27 4.05 -51.30
CA ILE A 11 -3.35 5.29 -52.12
C ILE A 11 -2.90 6.59 -51.39
N LEU A 12 -2.50 6.54 -50.11
CA LEU A 12 -2.00 7.75 -49.42
C LEU A 12 -0.51 7.68 -49.03
N ALA A 13 0.30 6.96 -49.82
CA ALA A 13 1.74 6.88 -49.64
C ALA A 13 2.50 7.08 -50.96
N SER A 14 2.31 8.24 -51.62
CA SER A 14 3.29 8.81 -52.55
C SER A 14 2.80 10.14 -53.11
N LEU A 15 3.28 11.27 -52.56
CA LEU A 15 3.54 12.56 -53.23
C LEU A 15 3.79 13.64 -52.18
N PHE A 16 5.05 13.78 -51.72
CA PHE A 16 5.85 15.01 -51.81
C PHE A 16 7.15 14.85 -51.02
N CYS A 17 8.24 14.64 -51.75
CA CYS A 17 9.60 14.89 -51.27
C CYS A 17 10.16 16.04 -52.11
N CYS A 18 10.35 17.22 -51.52
CA CYS A 18 11.45 18.13 -51.88
C CYS A 18 11.59 19.31 -50.88
N SER A 19 12.58 19.17 -49.99
CA SER A 19 13.49 20.17 -49.40
C SER A 19 13.06 21.63 -49.17
N CYS A 20 12.93 22.05 -47.90
CA CYS A 20 13.92 22.90 -47.21
C CYS A 20 13.58 23.11 -45.71
N ARG A 21 14.63 23.06 -44.89
CA ARG A 21 14.66 22.99 -43.41
C ARG A 21 13.92 24.14 -42.68
N LYS A 22 13.08 23.80 -41.71
CA LYS A 22 13.02 24.38 -40.35
C LYS A 22 12.53 23.30 -39.38
N SER A 23 13.21 23.20 -38.26
CA SER A 23 13.11 22.16 -37.23
C SER A 23 11.78 22.20 -36.48
N THR A 24 10.96 21.16 -36.68
CA THR A 24 9.77 20.89 -35.87
C THR A 24 9.98 19.58 -35.13
N ILE A 25 9.93 19.64 -33.81
CA ILE A 25 9.89 18.48 -32.91
C ILE A 25 8.58 17.73 -33.19
N SER A 26 8.67 16.54 -33.78
CA SER A 26 7.54 15.62 -33.89
C SER A 26 7.42 14.84 -32.57
N VAL A 27 6.32 15.02 -31.85
CA VAL A 27 5.94 14.16 -30.72
C VAL A 27 5.20 12.96 -31.30
N ASP A 28 5.82 11.79 -31.26
CA ASP A 28 5.21 10.51 -31.59
C ASP A 28 4.44 10.01 -30.35
N LEU A 29 3.11 9.99 -30.43
CA LEU A 29 2.23 9.42 -29.39
C LEU A 29 1.89 7.98 -29.77
N GLY A 30 2.84 7.07 -29.53
CA GLY A 30 2.67 5.64 -29.73
C GLY A 30 2.16 4.92 -28.48
N GLY A 31 0.88 4.51 -28.49
CA GLY A 31 0.36 3.25 -27.94
C GLY A 31 0.35 2.99 -26.41
N GLY A 32 -0.86 2.80 -25.85
CA GLY A 32 -1.08 2.07 -24.60
C GLY A 32 -1.13 2.91 -23.32
N VAL A 33 -1.72 2.33 -22.27
CA VAL A 33 -1.92 2.93 -20.92
C VAL A 33 -0.61 3.31 -20.19
N ASP A 34 0.54 3.11 -20.83
CA ASP A 34 1.90 3.41 -20.34
C ASP A 34 2.29 4.90 -20.45
N GLY A 35 1.54 5.69 -21.23
CA GLY A 35 1.91 7.07 -21.58
C GLY A 35 1.82 8.14 -20.49
N ILE A 36 1.34 7.83 -19.28
CA ILE A 36 1.19 8.82 -18.18
C ILE A 36 2.39 8.80 -17.22
N TRP A 37 3.09 7.67 -17.11
CA TRP A 37 4.12 7.44 -16.09
C TRP A 37 5.55 7.38 -16.64
N ALA A 38 5.69 7.07 -17.93
CA ALA A 38 6.97 6.89 -18.58
C ALA A 38 7.29 8.07 -19.52
N ARG A 39 8.50 8.60 -19.41
CA ARG A 39 9.04 9.60 -20.34
C ARG A 39 10.31 9.04 -20.98
N SER A 40 10.33 8.94 -22.30
CA SER A 40 11.54 8.57 -23.05
C SER A 40 12.18 9.81 -23.64
N LEU A 41 13.49 9.97 -23.44
CA LEU A 41 14.27 11.08 -23.98
C LEU A 41 15.30 10.55 -24.98
N ASP A 42 15.36 11.13 -26.18
CA ASP A 42 16.38 10.79 -27.17
C ASP A 42 17.71 11.47 -26.83
N LEU A 43 18.75 10.67 -26.58
CA LEU A 43 20.12 11.12 -26.32
C LEU A 43 20.93 11.29 -27.62
N GLY A 44 20.35 10.98 -28.78
CA GLY A 44 20.96 11.00 -30.10
C GLY A 44 21.36 9.60 -30.60
N GLY A 45 21.34 9.42 -31.93
CA GLY A 45 21.74 8.15 -32.55
C GLY A 45 20.78 6.97 -32.30
N GLY A 46 19.53 7.26 -31.88
CA GLY A 46 18.53 6.25 -31.52
C GLY A 46 18.69 5.68 -30.10
N VAL A 47 19.53 6.29 -29.26
CA VAL A 47 19.72 5.89 -27.86
C VAL A 47 18.72 6.62 -26.97
N MET A 48 17.80 5.87 -26.35
CA MET A 48 16.75 6.44 -25.50
C MET A 48 17.09 6.33 -24.01
N LEU A 49 16.69 7.34 -23.24
CA LEU A 49 16.67 7.33 -21.78
C LEU A 49 15.22 7.31 -21.28
N ASP A 50 14.80 6.17 -20.74
CA ASP A 50 13.47 6.00 -20.16
C ASP A 50 13.46 6.43 -18.69
N LEU A 51 12.44 7.19 -18.30
CA LEU A 51 12.27 7.73 -16.96
C LEU A 51 10.87 7.38 -16.44
N VAL A 52 10.76 7.11 -15.14
CA VAL A 52 9.49 6.87 -14.44
C VAL A 52 9.21 8.02 -13.48
N LEU A 53 7.98 8.53 -13.49
CA LEU A 53 7.54 9.55 -12.53
C LEU A 53 7.32 8.93 -11.13
N ILE A 54 8.09 9.39 -10.15
CA ILE A 54 8.00 9.01 -8.75
C ILE A 54 7.14 10.05 -8.00
N PRO A 55 6.02 9.65 -7.38
CA PRO A 55 5.13 10.59 -6.69
C PRO A 55 5.72 11.07 -5.35
N PRO A 56 5.28 12.22 -4.81
CA PRO A 56 5.63 12.60 -3.44
C PRO A 56 4.97 11.66 -2.44
N GLY A 57 5.57 11.49 -1.27
CA GLY A 57 5.03 10.67 -0.20
C GLY A 57 5.96 10.52 0.99
N LYS A 58 5.57 9.63 1.90
CA LYS A 58 6.33 9.34 3.13
C LYS A 58 6.67 7.86 3.19
N PHE A 59 7.82 7.54 3.78
CA PHE A 59 8.22 6.16 4.06
C PHE A 59 9.13 6.10 5.29
N LEU A 60 9.28 4.90 5.83
CA LEU A 60 10.27 4.59 6.87
C LEU A 60 11.58 4.19 6.18
N MET A 61 12.63 4.98 6.43
CA MET A 61 13.98 4.76 5.89
C MET A 61 14.83 4.01 6.91
N GLY A 62 15.63 3.04 6.45
CA GLY A 62 16.47 2.20 7.30
C GLY A 62 15.86 0.85 7.70
N SER A 63 16.50 0.16 8.64
CA SER A 63 16.09 -1.18 9.13
C SER A 63 16.41 -1.36 10.63
N GLU A 64 15.52 -2.04 11.37
CA GLU A 64 15.71 -2.39 12.79
C GLU A 64 16.45 -3.72 13.00
N TYR A 65 16.64 -4.52 11.94
CA TYR A 65 17.03 -5.92 12.04
C TYR A 65 18.44 -6.24 11.49
N SER A 66 19.22 -5.21 11.11
CA SER A 66 20.50 -5.32 10.39
C SER A 66 21.58 -4.37 10.94
N GLU A 67 22.71 -4.26 10.21
CA GLU A 67 23.93 -3.48 10.54
C GLU A 67 23.65 -2.09 11.15
N ASP A 68 24.53 -1.66 12.07
CA ASP A 68 24.37 -0.44 12.87
C ASP A 68 24.21 0.85 12.02
N ASP A 69 24.65 0.86 10.76
CA ASP A 69 24.64 2.02 9.86
C ASP A 69 23.33 2.22 9.07
N GLU A 70 22.40 1.27 9.17
CA GLU A 70 21.02 1.35 8.67
C GLU A 70 20.04 1.89 9.71
N GLN A 71 20.54 2.17 10.92
CA GLN A 71 19.80 2.70 12.05
C GLN A 71 20.12 4.19 12.30
N PRO A 72 19.20 4.93 12.96
CA PRO A 72 17.83 4.53 13.31
C PRO A 72 16.87 4.48 12.12
N VAL A 73 15.82 3.67 12.24
CA VAL A 73 14.65 3.78 11.36
C VAL A 73 13.93 5.09 11.66
N HIS A 74 13.74 5.92 10.63
CA HIS A 74 13.13 7.25 10.77
C HIS A 74 12.19 7.56 9.59
N GLU A 75 11.23 8.46 9.81
CA GLU A 75 10.29 8.88 8.76
C GLU A 75 10.93 9.93 7.85
N VAL A 76 10.90 9.67 6.54
CA VAL A 76 11.34 10.63 5.52
C VAL A 76 10.16 11.01 4.63
N THR A 77 10.04 12.31 4.36
CA THR A 77 9.06 12.87 3.42
C THR A 77 9.75 13.30 2.14
N ILE A 78 9.33 12.73 1.01
CA ILE A 78 9.62 13.23 -0.34
C ILE A 78 8.51 14.21 -0.72
N SER A 79 8.81 15.50 -0.76
CA SER A 79 7.79 16.55 -0.85
C SER A 79 7.34 16.85 -2.28
N GLN A 80 8.19 16.59 -3.27
CA GLN A 80 7.92 16.86 -4.68
C GLN A 80 8.09 15.59 -5.53
N PRO A 81 7.30 15.44 -6.61
CA PRO A 81 7.54 14.38 -7.58
C PRO A 81 8.84 14.63 -8.34
N PHE A 82 9.50 13.54 -8.73
CA PHE A 82 10.69 13.59 -9.59
C PHE A 82 10.65 12.43 -10.58
N TYR A 83 11.37 12.54 -11.68
CA TYR A 83 11.56 11.42 -12.60
C TYR A 83 12.82 10.66 -12.21
N LEU A 84 12.76 9.34 -12.13
CA LEU A 84 13.91 8.46 -11.91
C LEU A 84 14.13 7.58 -13.14
N GLY A 85 15.38 7.31 -13.50
CA GLY A 85 15.72 6.40 -14.60
C GLY A 85 15.03 5.06 -14.42
N LYS A 86 14.36 4.56 -15.46
CA LYS A 86 13.69 3.24 -15.44
C LYS A 86 14.69 2.11 -15.21
N TYR A 87 15.89 2.30 -15.72
CA TYR A 87 17.06 1.42 -15.62
C TYR A 87 18.28 2.20 -15.11
N GLU A 88 19.31 1.48 -14.70
CA GLU A 88 20.68 2.01 -14.59
C GLU A 88 21.11 2.63 -15.94
N VAL A 89 22.01 3.61 -15.90
CA VAL A 89 22.54 4.20 -17.13
C VAL A 89 23.30 3.14 -17.91
N THR A 90 22.95 2.93 -19.18
CA THR A 90 23.57 1.88 -20.00
C THR A 90 24.88 2.34 -20.64
N GLN A 91 25.71 1.38 -21.06
CA GLN A 91 26.95 1.69 -21.80
C GLN A 91 26.69 2.48 -23.09
N ALA A 92 25.57 2.22 -23.79
CA ALA A 92 25.18 3.00 -24.97
C ALA A 92 24.79 4.44 -24.62
N GLN A 93 24.06 4.65 -23.51
CA GLN A 93 23.73 6.00 -23.02
C GLN A 93 24.99 6.74 -22.58
N TRP A 94 25.92 6.06 -21.89
CA TRP A 94 27.24 6.59 -21.56
C TRP A 94 27.98 7.10 -22.78
N GLU A 95 28.17 6.25 -23.80
CA GLU A 95 28.87 6.62 -25.03
C GLU A 95 28.18 7.78 -25.75
N ALA A 96 26.85 7.74 -25.86
CA ALA A 96 26.06 8.79 -26.51
C ALA A 96 26.25 10.16 -25.86
N VAL A 97 26.39 10.22 -24.53
CA VAL A 97 26.58 11.47 -23.78
C VAL A 97 28.05 11.89 -23.72
N MET A 98 28.94 10.96 -23.40
CA MET A 98 30.35 11.23 -23.13
C MET A 98 31.19 11.37 -24.40
N GLY A 99 30.78 10.73 -25.49
CA GLY A 99 31.47 10.70 -26.78
C GLY A 99 32.62 9.70 -26.83
N TRP A 100 32.75 8.82 -25.85
CA TRP A 100 33.79 7.78 -25.77
C TRP A 100 33.28 6.56 -24.99
N LYS A 101 33.87 5.39 -25.27
CA LYS A 101 33.58 4.13 -24.57
C LYS A 101 34.58 3.86 -23.46
N LEU A 102 34.13 3.28 -22.36
CA LEU A 102 35.04 2.64 -21.40
C LEU A 102 35.81 1.51 -22.08
N SER A 103 37.05 1.26 -21.64
CA SER A 103 37.94 0.26 -22.24
C SER A 103 37.37 -1.17 -22.22
N GLU A 104 36.43 -1.44 -21.32
CA GLU A 104 35.75 -2.73 -21.15
C GLU A 104 34.31 -2.78 -21.68
N SER A 105 33.93 -1.97 -22.68
CA SER A 105 32.55 -2.02 -23.19
C SER A 105 32.17 -3.42 -23.69
N LYS A 106 31.26 -4.08 -22.95
CA LYS A 106 30.84 -5.49 -23.11
C LYS A 106 29.50 -5.62 -23.86
N GLY A 107 28.67 -4.58 -23.89
CA GLY A 107 27.39 -4.59 -24.62
C GLY A 107 26.54 -3.32 -24.42
N PRO A 108 25.72 -2.91 -25.41
CA PRO A 108 25.02 -1.63 -25.41
C PRO A 108 23.90 -1.51 -24.35
N THR A 109 23.33 -2.63 -23.93
CA THR A 109 22.24 -2.70 -22.94
C THR A 109 22.71 -3.09 -21.54
N LEU A 110 24.01 -3.34 -21.35
CA LEU A 110 24.57 -3.51 -20.02
C LEU A 110 24.60 -2.16 -19.30
N PRO A 111 24.47 -2.16 -17.96
CA PRO A 111 24.74 -0.95 -17.20
C PRO A 111 26.18 -0.50 -17.44
N VAL A 112 26.40 0.80 -17.36
CA VAL A 112 27.73 1.35 -17.22
C VAL A 112 28.22 1.02 -15.80
N ASP A 113 29.35 0.35 -15.71
CA ASP A 113 30.03 0.00 -14.47
C ASP A 113 31.45 0.55 -14.48
N GLU A 114 32.15 0.43 -13.35
CA GLU A 114 33.52 0.93 -13.20
C GLU A 114 33.65 2.46 -13.33
N VAL A 115 32.60 3.21 -12.99
CA VAL A 115 32.58 4.67 -13.03
C VAL A 115 32.71 5.27 -11.64
N ALA A 116 33.59 6.27 -11.48
CA ALA A 116 33.71 6.98 -10.22
C ALA A 116 32.60 8.02 -10.09
N TRP A 117 32.30 8.43 -8.86
CA TRP A 117 31.26 9.43 -8.59
C TRP A 117 31.48 10.72 -9.40
N GLY A 118 32.73 11.17 -9.53
CA GLY A 118 33.09 12.32 -10.35
C GLY A 118 32.88 12.11 -11.86
N ASP A 119 33.05 10.88 -12.35
CA ASP A 119 32.78 10.53 -13.75
C ASP A 119 31.26 10.63 -14.03
N CYS A 120 30.43 10.21 -13.08
CA CYS A 120 28.97 10.38 -13.13
C CYS A 120 28.56 11.86 -13.17
N GLN A 121 29.19 12.71 -12.34
CA GLN A 121 28.90 14.16 -12.36
C GLN A 121 29.27 14.79 -13.71
N LEU A 122 30.38 14.40 -14.32
CA LEU A 122 30.76 14.87 -15.66
C LEU A 122 29.75 14.42 -16.72
N PHE A 123 29.27 13.18 -16.64
CA PHE A 123 28.18 12.71 -17.50
C PHE A 123 26.93 13.59 -17.33
N ILE A 124 26.53 13.86 -16.09
CA ILE A 124 25.36 14.69 -15.76
C ILE A 124 25.52 16.11 -16.28
N GLU A 125 26.70 16.72 -16.11
CA GLU A 125 27.01 18.07 -16.62
C GLU A 125 26.85 18.12 -18.14
N LYS A 126 27.42 17.15 -18.86
CA LYS A 126 27.27 17.05 -20.32
C LYS A 126 25.82 16.83 -20.75
N LEU A 127 25.08 15.99 -20.03
CA LEU A 127 23.67 15.75 -20.32
C LEU A 127 22.83 17.02 -20.10
N ASN A 128 23.04 17.74 -19.00
CA ASN A 128 22.40 19.02 -18.71
C ASN A 128 22.72 20.08 -19.78
N GLY A 129 23.96 20.11 -20.27
CA GLY A 129 24.38 20.99 -21.37
C GLY A 129 23.64 20.76 -22.70
N ARG A 130 22.92 19.64 -22.85
CA ARG A 130 22.07 19.36 -24.03
C ARG A 130 20.67 19.98 -23.93
N GLY A 131 20.29 20.56 -22.79
CA GLY A 131 18.98 21.20 -22.61
C GLY A 131 17.80 20.24 -22.50
N LEU A 132 18.04 18.96 -22.18
CA LEU A 132 16.98 17.93 -22.06
C LEU A 132 16.27 17.93 -20.69
N GLY A 133 16.68 18.81 -19.79
CA GLY A 133 16.18 18.94 -18.43
C GLY A 133 17.31 19.18 -17.44
N THR A 134 16.97 19.20 -16.15
CA THR A 134 17.96 19.23 -15.06
C THR A 134 18.06 17.85 -14.44
N PHE A 135 19.21 17.23 -14.59
CA PHE A 135 19.56 15.90 -14.12
C PHE A 135 20.56 15.96 -12.97
N ARG A 136 20.49 14.95 -12.10
CA ARG A 136 21.45 14.69 -11.00
C ARG A 136 21.41 13.21 -10.61
N LEU A 137 22.31 12.80 -9.71
CA LEU A 137 22.14 11.53 -8.99
C LEU A 137 20.95 11.62 -8.03
N PRO A 138 20.26 10.50 -7.74
CA PRO A 138 19.25 10.47 -6.70
C PRO A 138 19.88 10.87 -5.35
N THR A 139 19.09 11.52 -4.48
CA THR A 139 19.47 11.48 -3.07
C THR A 139 19.29 10.06 -2.57
N GLU A 140 19.98 9.72 -1.51
CA GLU A 140 19.89 8.42 -0.89
C GLU A 140 18.46 8.09 -0.46
N ALA A 141 17.75 9.08 0.10
CA ALA A 141 16.35 8.93 0.47
C ALA A 141 15.43 8.73 -0.74
N GLU A 142 15.66 9.46 -1.83
CA GLU A 142 14.92 9.26 -3.08
C GLU A 142 15.15 7.87 -3.66
N TRP A 143 16.39 7.38 -3.59
CA TRP A 143 16.74 6.05 -4.05
C TRP A 143 16.02 4.98 -3.23
N GLU A 144 16.07 5.04 -1.89
CA GLU A 144 15.43 4.02 -1.04
C GLU A 144 13.90 4.08 -1.15
N TYR A 145 13.33 5.28 -1.20
CA TYR A 145 11.90 5.49 -1.41
C TYR A 145 11.43 4.83 -2.71
N ALA A 146 12.18 5.07 -3.79
CA ALA A 146 11.90 4.51 -5.11
C ALA A 146 12.14 3.00 -5.16
N CYS A 147 13.18 2.49 -4.49
CA CYS A 147 13.50 1.07 -4.40
C CYS A 147 12.37 0.30 -3.70
N ARG A 148 11.92 0.79 -2.54
CA ARG A 148 10.80 0.21 -1.77
C ARG A 148 9.47 0.31 -2.51
N ALA A 149 9.23 1.39 -3.26
CA ALA A 149 8.01 1.56 -4.06
C ALA A 149 6.70 1.26 -3.29
N GLY A 150 6.66 1.66 -2.00
CA GLY A 150 5.54 1.44 -1.09
C GLY A 150 5.53 0.12 -0.31
N THR A 151 6.53 -0.75 -0.45
CA THR A 151 6.71 -1.94 0.39
C THR A 151 7.51 -1.62 1.65
N THR A 152 7.35 -2.43 2.70
CA THR A 152 8.06 -2.28 3.98
C THR A 152 9.14 -3.34 4.21
N GLY A 153 9.12 -4.44 3.45
CA GLY A 153 10.11 -5.51 3.54
C GLY A 153 11.46 -5.16 2.90
N ASP A 154 12.43 -6.04 3.07
CA ASP A 154 13.80 -5.90 2.54
C ASP A 154 13.85 -5.78 1.01
N TYR A 155 12.89 -6.41 0.33
CA TYR A 155 12.77 -6.40 -1.13
C TYR A 155 11.32 -6.10 -1.52
N ALA A 156 11.13 -5.50 -2.69
CA ALA A 156 9.78 -5.16 -3.16
C ALA A 156 8.99 -6.37 -3.69
N ARG A 157 9.68 -7.48 -4.00
CA ARG A 157 9.15 -8.77 -4.48
C ARG A 157 10.10 -9.90 -4.03
N GLU A 158 9.83 -11.12 -4.48
CA GLU A 158 10.80 -12.22 -4.39
C GLU A 158 12.13 -11.84 -5.06
N PHE A 159 13.22 -11.97 -4.31
CA PHE A 159 14.52 -11.39 -4.65
C PHE A 159 15.08 -11.91 -5.99
N ASP A 160 15.10 -13.23 -6.19
CA ASP A 160 15.65 -13.86 -7.39
C ASP A 160 14.89 -13.47 -8.68
N GLU A 161 13.63 -13.08 -8.56
CA GLU A 161 12.82 -12.64 -9.69
C GLU A 161 13.18 -11.23 -10.17
N MET A 162 13.75 -10.39 -9.29
CA MET A 162 13.99 -8.98 -9.56
C MET A 162 15.47 -8.57 -9.55
N ALA A 163 16.37 -9.42 -9.06
CA ALA A 163 17.79 -9.11 -8.89
C ALA A 163 18.72 -10.02 -9.68
N TRP A 164 19.79 -9.42 -10.21
CA TRP A 164 21.00 -10.11 -10.65
C TRP A 164 22.04 -10.07 -9.53
N HIS A 165 22.43 -11.23 -9.00
CA HIS A 165 23.29 -11.35 -7.81
C HIS A 165 24.24 -12.54 -7.95
N ALA A 166 25.08 -12.78 -6.93
CA ALA A 166 26.19 -13.73 -7.01
C ALA A 166 25.79 -15.14 -7.51
N ASP A 167 24.60 -15.62 -7.17
CA ASP A 167 24.18 -16.99 -7.50
C ASP A 167 23.51 -17.11 -8.88
N ASN A 168 23.10 -16.00 -9.50
CA ASN A 168 22.34 -16.02 -10.74
C ASN A 168 22.87 -15.12 -11.87
N SER A 169 23.92 -14.34 -11.65
CA SER A 169 24.44 -13.35 -12.62
C SER A 169 25.45 -13.88 -13.63
N ASP A 170 25.85 -15.15 -13.54
CA ASP A 170 26.95 -15.74 -14.31
C ASP A 170 28.29 -14.96 -14.17
N SER A 171 28.53 -14.37 -12.98
CA SER A 171 29.74 -13.63 -12.63
C SER A 171 29.99 -12.35 -13.45
N GLY A 172 28.93 -11.60 -13.78
CA GLY A 172 29.06 -10.29 -14.40
C GLY A 172 27.76 -9.47 -14.42
N PRO A 173 27.82 -8.20 -14.85
CA PRO A 173 26.62 -7.38 -15.05
C PRO A 173 25.80 -7.93 -16.20
N ASN A 174 24.49 -7.79 -16.10
CA ASN A 174 23.51 -8.30 -17.06
C ASN A 174 22.75 -7.15 -17.74
N PRO A 175 22.14 -7.39 -18.92
CA PRO A 175 21.36 -6.37 -19.60
C PRO A 175 20.25 -5.83 -18.71
N VAL A 176 20.14 -4.51 -18.61
CA VAL A 176 19.14 -3.85 -17.78
C VAL A 176 17.73 -4.24 -18.20
N GLY A 177 16.81 -4.30 -17.25
CA GLY A 177 15.39 -4.53 -17.53
C GLY A 177 15.01 -5.97 -17.87
N THR A 178 15.89 -6.94 -17.61
CA THR A 178 15.65 -8.36 -17.93
C THR A 178 15.02 -9.16 -16.79
N LYS A 179 15.07 -8.63 -15.55
CA LYS A 179 14.38 -9.16 -14.37
C LYS A 179 13.03 -8.46 -14.16
N LYS A 180 12.23 -8.90 -13.18
CA LYS A 180 10.96 -8.25 -12.85
C LYS A 180 11.20 -6.90 -12.17
N PRO A 181 10.41 -5.86 -12.48
CA PRO A 181 10.53 -4.57 -11.81
C PRO A 181 9.87 -4.56 -10.43
N ASN A 182 10.20 -3.55 -9.64
CA ASN A 182 9.45 -3.22 -8.43
C ASN A 182 8.04 -2.67 -8.77
N PRO A 183 7.16 -2.44 -7.78
CA PRO A 183 5.79 -1.94 -8.00
C PRO A 183 5.67 -0.61 -8.76
N TRP A 184 6.75 0.18 -8.86
CA TRP A 184 6.80 1.42 -9.63
C TRP A 184 7.52 1.27 -10.96
N TRP A 185 7.65 0.05 -11.50
CA TRP A 185 8.25 -0.21 -12.81
C TRP A 185 9.73 0.18 -12.93
N LEU A 186 10.43 0.27 -11.80
CA LEU A 186 11.88 0.43 -11.77
C LEU A 186 12.52 -0.96 -11.74
N TYR A 187 13.50 -1.15 -12.61
CA TYR A 187 14.23 -2.41 -12.78
C TYR A 187 15.60 -2.29 -12.14
N ASP A 188 16.16 -3.43 -11.75
CA ASP A 188 17.55 -3.53 -11.27
C ASP A 188 17.82 -2.63 -10.05
N MET A 189 16.78 -2.35 -9.24
CA MET A 189 16.93 -1.63 -7.96
C MET A 189 17.60 -2.50 -6.88
N HIS A 190 17.72 -3.80 -7.14
CA HIS A 190 18.40 -4.79 -6.32
C HIS A 190 19.36 -5.59 -7.22
N GLY A 191 20.64 -5.58 -6.92
CA GLY A 191 21.68 -6.25 -7.70
C GLY A 191 22.03 -5.55 -9.03
N ASN A 192 22.64 -6.30 -9.94
CA ASN A 192 23.27 -5.83 -11.17
C ASN A 192 24.50 -4.93 -10.90
N VAL A 193 24.36 -3.63 -10.69
CA VAL A 193 25.48 -2.78 -10.25
C VAL A 193 25.09 -1.88 -9.08
N LEU A 194 26.06 -1.59 -8.21
CA LEU A 194 25.84 -0.61 -7.15
C LEU A 194 25.58 0.77 -7.76
N GLU A 195 24.57 1.47 -7.25
CA GLU A 195 24.17 2.77 -7.78
C GLU A 195 24.68 3.92 -6.90
N TRP A 196 25.47 4.81 -7.50
CA TRP A 196 25.90 6.05 -6.82
C TRP A 196 24.72 6.96 -6.46
N CYS A 197 24.70 7.43 -5.22
CA CYS A 197 23.81 8.50 -4.74
C CYS A 197 24.56 9.84 -4.60
N GLN A 198 23.80 10.93 -4.50
CA GLN A 198 24.36 12.28 -4.37
C GLN A 198 25.01 12.51 -3.00
N ASP A 199 24.54 11.82 -1.97
CA ASP A 199 24.78 12.07 -0.55
C ASP A 199 26.20 11.71 -0.11
N TRP A 200 26.71 12.46 0.88
CA TRP A 200 27.84 12.01 1.69
C TRP A 200 27.34 10.97 2.70
N TYR A 201 28.03 9.85 2.78
CA TYR A 201 27.71 8.75 3.68
C TYR A 201 27.98 9.17 5.14
N ALA A 202 26.92 9.11 5.95
CA ALA A 202 26.90 9.50 7.35
C ALA A 202 25.81 8.72 8.11
N PRO A 203 25.90 8.64 9.45
CA PRO A 203 24.85 8.06 10.29
C PRO A 203 23.52 8.77 10.09
N TYR A 204 22.42 8.03 10.22
CA TYR A 204 21.07 8.61 10.14
C TYR A 204 20.76 9.49 11.36
N SER A 205 19.86 10.44 11.13
CA SER A 205 19.24 11.27 12.16
C SER A 205 18.08 10.51 12.79
N GLU A 206 17.87 10.64 14.11
CA GLU A 206 16.65 10.15 14.78
C GLU A 206 15.40 10.98 14.43
N ASN A 207 15.58 12.16 13.83
CA ASN A 207 14.48 13.08 13.53
C ASN A 207 13.80 12.75 12.20
N GLN A 208 12.54 13.17 12.08
CA GLN A 208 11.85 13.15 10.78
C GLN A 208 12.47 14.18 9.84
N GLU A 209 12.70 13.77 8.59
CA GLU A 209 13.35 14.62 7.58
C GLU A 209 12.44 14.83 6.36
N THR A 210 12.59 15.97 5.70
CA THR A 210 11.90 16.27 4.43
C THR A 210 12.95 16.59 3.37
N ASP A 211 12.92 15.85 2.27
CA ASP A 211 13.88 15.90 1.17
C ASP A 211 15.36 15.94 1.63
N PRO A 212 15.81 14.99 2.49
CA PRO A 212 17.16 15.01 3.01
C PRO A 212 18.18 14.87 1.86
N LYS A 213 19.28 15.61 1.99
CA LYS A 213 20.38 15.68 1.01
C LYS A 213 21.69 15.09 1.55
N GLY A 214 21.59 14.37 2.67
CA GLY A 214 22.71 13.81 3.41
C GLY A 214 23.56 14.88 4.09
N ALA A 215 24.70 14.45 4.64
CA ALA A 215 25.64 15.36 5.30
C ALA A 215 26.21 16.40 4.32
N ALA A 216 26.49 17.62 4.80
CA ALA A 216 27.04 18.69 3.96
C ALA A 216 28.48 18.40 3.49
N VAL A 217 29.25 17.62 4.26
CA VAL A 217 30.62 17.21 3.99
C VAL A 217 30.83 15.77 4.43
N GLY A 218 31.73 15.05 3.77
CA GLY A 218 32.09 13.68 4.12
C GLY A 218 33.32 13.20 3.37
N SER A 219 33.76 11.99 3.69
CA SER A 219 34.88 11.31 3.03
C SER A 219 34.43 10.19 2.08
N LEU A 220 33.23 9.64 2.29
CA LEU A 220 32.65 8.55 1.51
C LEU A 220 31.30 8.98 0.92
N ARG A 221 31.03 8.58 -0.32
CA ARG A 221 29.72 8.75 -0.98
C ARG A 221 28.88 7.51 -0.78
N VAL A 222 27.57 7.69 -0.75
CA VAL A 222 26.61 6.58 -0.65
C VAL A 222 26.51 5.84 -1.99
N ALA A 223 26.54 4.52 -1.93
CA ALA A 223 26.10 3.62 -2.99
C ALA A 223 25.04 2.65 -2.46
N ARG A 224 24.07 2.27 -3.30
CA ARG A 224 22.88 1.48 -2.94
C ARG A 224 22.59 0.35 -3.93
N GLY A 225 21.78 -0.62 -3.53
CA GLY A 225 21.21 -1.65 -4.41
C GLY A 225 21.91 -3.00 -4.42
N GLY A 226 23.18 -3.06 -4.03
CA GLY A 226 24.04 -4.24 -4.21
C GLY A 226 24.45 -4.42 -5.68
N ASP A 227 25.42 -5.29 -5.93
CA ASP A 227 25.87 -5.62 -7.29
C ASP A 227 25.75 -7.11 -7.63
N TRP A 228 26.06 -7.47 -8.88
CA TRP A 228 25.99 -8.83 -9.41
C TRP A 228 26.85 -9.86 -8.64
N SER A 229 27.80 -9.42 -7.83
CA SER A 229 28.67 -10.27 -7.00
C SER A 229 28.28 -10.31 -5.52
N ASP A 230 27.30 -9.49 -5.12
CA ASP A 230 26.83 -9.43 -3.75
C ASP A 230 25.83 -10.54 -3.42
N SER A 231 25.71 -10.83 -2.12
CA SER A 231 24.69 -11.72 -1.58
C SER A 231 23.39 -10.96 -1.25
N TYR A 232 22.33 -11.72 -0.98
CA TYR A 232 21.00 -11.22 -0.57
C TYR A 232 21.08 -10.03 0.39
N ALA A 233 21.87 -10.13 1.47
CA ALA A 233 21.91 -9.13 2.54
C ALA A 233 22.40 -7.73 2.10
N ALA A 234 23.31 -7.65 1.13
CA ALA A 234 23.87 -6.39 0.63
C ALA A 234 23.01 -5.74 -0.46
N SER A 235 22.01 -6.47 -0.98
CA SER A 235 21.09 -6.01 -2.02
C SER A 235 19.74 -5.56 -1.46
N ARG A 236 19.57 -5.48 -0.13
CA ARG A 236 18.31 -5.04 0.50
C ARG A 236 18.05 -3.56 0.24
N SER A 237 16.77 -3.17 0.26
CA SER A 237 16.32 -1.78 0.07
C SER A 237 17.01 -0.81 1.04
N ALA A 238 17.18 -1.22 2.30
CA ALA A 238 17.81 -0.43 3.35
C ALA A 238 19.34 -0.48 3.31
N SER A 239 19.95 -1.42 2.58
CA SER A 239 21.40 -1.63 2.63
C SER A 239 22.15 -0.48 1.99
N ARG A 240 23.16 0.00 2.72
CA ARG A 240 23.94 1.17 2.35
C ARG A 240 25.40 0.79 2.25
N SER A 241 26.11 1.43 1.33
CA SER A 241 27.55 1.28 1.22
C SER A 241 28.24 2.63 1.13
N GLY A 242 29.17 2.89 2.06
CA GLY A 242 30.09 4.02 1.98
C GLY A 242 31.26 3.69 1.07
N ARG A 243 31.42 4.42 -0.04
CA ARG A 243 32.51 4.22 -1.00
C ARG A 243 33.32 5.50 -1.18
N GLU A 244 34.63 5.37 -1.35
CA GLU A 244 35.47 6.53 -1.65
C GLU A 244 35.04 7.13 -3.00
N PRO A 245 34.99 8.47 -3.17
CA PRO A 245 34.48 9.10 -4.40
C PRO A 245 35.19 8.67 -5.70
N TRP A 246 36.43 8.17 -5.60
CA TRP A 246 37.24 7.66 -6.71
C TRP A 246 37.12 6.14 -6.91
N SER A 247 36.36 5.44 -6.07
CA SER A 247 36.03 4.02 -6.25
C SER A 247 35.26 3.81 -7.55
N ARG A 248 35.46 2.65 -8.17
CA ARG A 248 34.88 2.31 -9.47
C ARG A 248 34.25 0.92 -9.47
N ARG A 249 34.92 -0.02 -8.79
CA ARG A 249 34.57 -1.44 -8.81
C ARG A 249 33.07 -1.67 -8.53
N TYR A 250 32.40 -2.32 -9.48
CA TYR A 250 30.97 -2.65 -9.48
C TYR A 250 29.99 -1.47 -9.41
N LEU A 251 30.47 -0.24 -9.57
CA LEU A 251 29.67 0.97 -9.42
C LEU A 251 29.22 1.51 -10.77
N GLY A 252 27.91 1.59 -10.92
CA GLY A 252 27.21 2.36 -11.93
C GLY A 252 26.40 3.49 -11.29
N PHE A 253 25.35 3.93 -11.98
CA PHE A 253 24.44 4.94 -11.45
C PHE A 253 23.14 5.01 -12.24
N ARG A 254 22.16 5.68 -11.63
CA ARG A 254 20.86 6.02 -12.21
C ARG A 254 20.63 7.52 -12.11
N LEU A 255 19.78 8.05 -12.99
CA LEU A 255 19.54 9.49 -13.09
C LEU A 255 18.21 9.88 -12.45
N VAL A 256 18.23 10.95 -11.67
CA VAL A 256 17.04 11.76 -11.37
C VAL A 256 16.97 12.92 -12.34
N ARG A 257 15.79 13.16 -12.89
CA ARG A 257 15.44 14.40 -13.60
C ARG A 257 14.45 15.19 -12.75
N MET A 258 14.84 16.40 -12.39
CA MET A 258 13.99 17.31 -11.64
C MET A 258 12.74 17.65 -12.45
N CYS A 259 11.58 17.56 -11.82
CA CYS A 259 10.41 18.32 -12.24
C CYS A 259 10.68 19.77 -11.82
N ILE A 260 11.31 20.58 -12.69
CA ILE A 260 11.34 22.02 -12.44
C ILE A 260 9.90 22.50 -12.57
N VAL A 261 9.27 22.72 -11.42
CA VAL A 261 8.00 23.39 -11.28
C VAL A 261 8.34 24.85 -11.02
N GLU A 262 8.53 25.62 -12.09
CA GLU A 262 8.47 27.06 -11.99
C GLU A 262 6.99 27.44 -11.83
N GLY A 263 6.60 27.77 -10.60
CA GLY A 263 5.28 28.30 -10.27
C GLY A 263 4.16 27.25 -10.10
N ASP A 264 3.20 27.60 -9.26
CA ASP A 264 2.00 26.84 -8.88
C ASP A 264 1.01 26.73 -10.06
N THR A 265 1.42 26.06 -11.14
CA THR A 265 0.65 25.93 -12.38
C THR A 265 -0.52 24.94 -12.26
N GLU A 266 -1.58 25.15 -13.04
CA GLU A 266 -2.70 24.21 -13.15
C GLU A 266 -2.24 22.83 -13.64
N GLU A 267 -1.15 22.75 -14.41
CA GLU A 267 -0.53 21.46 -14.74
C GLU A 267 0.01 20.73 -13.49
N ALA A 268 0.56 21.43 -12.49
CA ALA A 268 1.03 20.80 -11.26
C ALA A 268 -0.13 20.29 -10.38
N LYS A 269 -1.26 21.03 -10.32
CA LYS A 269 -2.49 20.58 -9.64
C LYS A 269 -3.14 19.41 -10.38
N GLN A 270 -3.18 19.47 -11.70
CA GLN A 270 -3.67 18.40 -12.56
C GLN A 270 -2.79 17.15 -12.43
N MET A 271 -1.47 17.29 -12.37
CA MET A 271 -0.55 16.16 -12.17
C MET A 271 -0.63 15.57 -10.77
N LYS A 272 -0.79 16.38 -9.70
CA LYS A 272 -1.06 15.88 -8.34
C LYS A 272 -2.39 15.12 -8.27
N ARG A 273 -3.41 15.58 -8.99
CA ARG A 273 -4.73 14.93 -9.08
C ARG A 273 -4.66 13.62 -9.86
N ILE A 274 -4.02 13.61 -11.04
CA ILE A 274 -3.80 12.42 -11.86
C ILE A 274 -2.98 11.37 -11.08
N ALA A 275 -1.91 11.78 -10.39
CA ALA A 275 -1.10 10.85 -9.58
C ALA A 275 -1.88 10.25 -8.42
N LYS A 276 -2.75 11.03 -7.76
CA LYS A 276 -3.62 10.55 -6.67
C LYS A 276 -4.69 9.58 -7.17
N GLU A 277 -5.37 9.91 -8.27
CA GLU A 277 -6.39 9.06 -8.90
C GLU A 277 -5.79 7.75 -9.40
N ALA A 278 -4.61 7.81 -10.03
CA ALA A 278 -3.94 6.63 -10.55
C ALA A 278 -3.29 5.76 -9.44
N TRP A 279 -2.88 6.34 -8.31
CA TRP A 279 -2.50 5.57 -7.10
C TRP A 279 -3.66 4.75 -6.54
N GLN A 280 -4.86 5.33 -6.51
CA GLN A 280 -6.07 4.63 -6.09
C GLN A 280 -6.43 3.49 -7.06
N GLU A 281 -6.32 3.75 -8.36
CA GLU A 281 -6.62 2.76 -9.41
C GLU A 281 -5.63 1.59 -9.43
N ALA A 282 -4.32 1.84 -9.26
CA ALA A 282 -3.30 0.81 -9.18
C ALA A 282 -3.45 -0.08 -7.93
N ARG A 283 -3.80 0.53 -6.78
CA ARG A 283 -4.09 -0.19 -5.53
C ARG A 283 -5.32 -1.08 -5.68
N GLN A 284 -6.34 -0.61 -6.39
CA GLN A 284 -7.57 -1.37 -6.65
C GLN A 284 -7.32 -2.51 -7.64
N LYS A 285 -6.54 -2.30 -8.72
CA LYS A 285 -6.13 -3.35 -9.66
C LYS A 285 -5.26 -4.43 -9.00
N LYS A 286 -4.36 -4.06 -8.08
CA LYS A 286 -3.57 -5.02 -7.29
C LYS A 286 -4.48 -5.89 -6.42
N ARG A 287 -5.41 -5.28 -5.68
CA ARG A 287 -6.39 -6.02 -4.87
C ARG A 287 -7.20 -6.99 -5.74
N LEU A 288 -7.68 -6.53 -6.89
CA LEU A 288 -8.45 -7.36 -7.82
C LEU A 288 -7.62 -8.48 -8.46
N ALA A 289 -6.33 -8.26 -8.75
CA ALA A 289 -5.43 -9.28 -9.28
C ALA A 289 -5.10 -10.35 -8.23
N GLU A 290 -4.83 -9.95 -6.99
CA GLU A 290 -4.62 -10.86 -5.85
C GLU A 290 -5.89 -11.67 -5.54
N GLU A 291 -7.07 -11.03 -5.59
CA GLU A 291 -8.36 -11.70 -5.44
C GLU A 291 -8.65 -12.67 -6.61
N ALA A 292 -8.25 -12.34 -7.85
CA ALA A 292 -8.42 -13.19 -9.02
C ALA A 292 -7.49 -14.42 -8.99
N GLU A 293 -6.22 -14.25 -8.62
CA GLU A 293 -5.25 -15.33 -8.47
C GLU A 293 -5.65 -16.28 -7.33
N GLN A 294 -6.15 -15.73 -6.22
CA GLN A 294 -6.72 -16.52 -5.14
C GLN A 294 -7.98 -17.28 -5.58
N ALA A 295 -8.84 -16.68 -6.40
CA ALA A 295 -10.04 -17.33 -6.94
C ALA A 295 -9.72 -18.41 -7.98
N GLU A 296 -8.66 -18.27 -8.76
CA GLU A 296 -8.20 -19.29 -9.72
C GLU A 296 -7.64 -20.51 -8.99
N ARG A 297 -6.79 -20.30 -7.97
CA ARG A 297 -6.29 -21.38 -7.11
C ARG A 297 -7.41 -22.14 -6.40
N LEU A 298 -8.40 -21.43 -5.85
CA LEU A 298 -9.57 -22.04 -5.23
C LEU A 298 -10.47 -22.80 -6.24
N ALA A 299 -10.50 -22.38 -7.52
CA ALA A 299 -11.24 -23.06 -8.56
C ALA A 299 -10.56 -24.37 -9.01
N GLU A 300 -9.23 -24.42 -9.05
CA GLU A 300 -8.48 -25.65 -9.32
C GLU A 300 -8.65 -26.67 -8.18
N GLU A 301 -8.58 -26.22 -6.93
CA GLU A 301 -8.85 -27.05 -5.75
C GLU A 301 -10.29 -27.60 -5.74
N ALA A 302 -11.26 -26.78 -6.16
CA ALA A 302 -12.67 -27.17 -6.32
C ALA A 302 -12.88 -28.28 -7.38
N GLU A 303 -12.22 -28.16 -8.54
CA GLU A 303 -12.31 -29.14 -9.63
C GLU A 303 -11.67 -30.48 -9.22
N GLN A 304 -10.59 -30.43 -8.44
CA GLN A 304 -9.95 -31.62 -7.86
C GLN A 304 -10.84 -32.29 -6.81
N ALA A 305 -11.48 -31.53 -5.93
CA ALA A 305 -12.43 -32.04 -4.93
C ALA A 305 -13.67 -32.68 -5.57
N LYS A 306 -14.18 -32.10 -6.68
CA LYS A 306 -15.32 -32.65 -7.43
C LYS A 306 -15.03 -34.04 -8.00
N ARG A 307 -13.82 -34.26 -8.55
CA ARG A 307 -13.40 -35.58 -9.07
C ARG A 307 -13.35 -36.64 -7.99
N LEU A 308 -12.85 -36.28 -6.80
CA LEU A 308 -12.80 -37.18 -5.63
C LEU A 308 -14.21 -37.52 -5.10
N ALA A 309 -15.13 -36.55 -5.11
CA ALA A 309 -16.51 -36.76 -4.69
C ALA A 309 -17.30 -37.69 -5.64
N GLU A 310 -17.10 -37.58 -6.95
CA GLU A 310 -17.71 -38.49 -7.93
C GLU A 310 -17.20 -39.93 -7.80
N GLU A 311 -15.95 -40.11 -7.38
CA GLU A 311 -15.36 -41.42 -7.10
C GLU A 311 -15.92 -42.04 -5.80
N ALA A 312 -16.14 -41.23 -4.76
CA ALA A 312 -16.74 -41.66 -3.50
C ALA A 312 -18.22 -42.09 -3.65
N GLU A 313 -19.00 -41.39 -4.48
CA GLU A 313 -20.41 -41.73 -4.73
C GLU A 313 -20.55 -43.06 -5.48
N LYS A 314 -19.65 -43.35 -6.44
CA LYS A 314 -19.59 -44.68 -7.10
C LYS A 314 -19.31 -45.81 -6.10
N LYS A 315 -18.48 -45.56 -5.08
CA LYS A 315 -18.20 -46.54 -4.01
C LYS A 315 -19.39 -46.72 -3.07
N ARG A 316 -20.09 -45.64 -2.70
CA ARG A 316 -21.34 -45.69 -1.88
C ARG A 316 -22.45 -46.51 -2.54
N GLN A 317 -22.67 -46.35 -3.84
CA GLN A 317 -23.68 -47.12 -4.58
C GLN A 317 -23.34 -48.63 -4.63
N LEU A 318 -22.05 -48.98 -4.58
CA LEU A 318 -21.60 -50.36 -4.47
C LEU A 318 -21.93 -50.95 -3.08
N ILE A 319 -21.74 -50.16 -2.01
CA ILE A 319 -21.95 -50.57 -0.60
C ILE A 319 -23.44 -50.69 -0.26
N ALA A 320 -24.30 -49.80 -0.76
CA ALA A 320 -25.76 -49.87 -0.55
C ALA A 320 -26.37 -51.19 -1.06
N LYS A 321 -25.72 -51.85 -2.01
CA LYS A 321 -26.10 -53.15 -2.56
C LYS A 321 -25.90 -54.33 -1.57
N TRP A 322 -25.19 -54.12 -0.46
CA TRP A 322 -24.83 -55.14 0.55
C TRP A 322 -25.59 -55.06 1.89
N MET A 323 -26.48 -54.07 2.05
CA MET A 323 -27.22 -53.76 3.30
C MET A 323 -28.22 -54.80 3.86
N PRO A 324 -28.72 -55.85 3.18
CA PRO A 324 -29.72 -56.75 3.78
C PRO A 324 -29.24 -57.66 4.93
N PHE A 325 -27.93 -57.75 5.22
CA PHE A 325 -27.40 -58.68 6.25
C PHE A 325 -27.35 -58.12 7.68
N ARG A 326 -27.80 -56.88 7.90
CA ARG A 326 -27.56 -56.15 9.15
C ARG A 326 -28.59 -56.39 10.27
N ALA A 327 -29.67 -57.11 10.02
CA ALA A 327 -30.67 -57.45 11.04
C ALA A 327 -30.22 -58.56 12.01
N GLN A 328 -29.11 -59.27 11.72
CA GLN A 328 -28.56 -60.31 12.59
C GLN A 328 -27.46 -59.82 13.56
N ALA A 329 -26.96 -58.58 13.41
CA ALA A 329 -25.86 -58.06 14.24
C ALA A 329 -26.33 -57.38 15.54
N ALA A 330 -27.61 -57.03 15.66
CA ALA A 330 -28.16 -56.38 16.86
C ALA A 330 -28.31 -57.34 18.06
N GLU A 331 -28.29 -58.66 17.85
CA GLU A 331 -28.26 -59.67 18.92
C GLU A 331 -26.84 -59.93 19.48
N HIS A 332 -25.77 -59.45 18.82
CA HIS A 332 -24.39 -59.80 19.19
C HIS A 332 -23.73 -58.82 20.19
N ASN A 333 -24.26 -57.60 20.36
CA ASN A 333 -23.76 -56.65 21.37
C ASN A 333 -24.07 -57.06 22.82
N ALA A 334 -24.86 -58.11 23.03
CA ALA A 334 -25.04 -58.74 24.33
C ALA A 334 -23.92 -59.75 24.71
N VAL A 335 -22.96 -60.01 23.81
CA VAL A 335 -21.99 -61.13 23.94
C VAL A 335 -20.56 -60.69 24.33
N VAL A 336 -20.27 -59.38 24.43
CA VAL A 336 -18.91 -58.85 24.77
C VAL A 336 -18.85 -58.25 26.20
N ALA A 337 -19.59 -58.82 27.14
CA ALA A 337 -19.28 -58.72 28.57
C ALA A 337 -18.60 -60.04 28.96
N GLY A 338 -17.26 -60.08 28.94
CA GLY A 338 -16.50 -61.24 29.40
C GLY A 338 -16.91 -61.64 30.83
N GLU A 339 -16.97 -62.95 31.09
CA GLU A 339 -17.44 -63.54 32.34
C GLU A 339 -16.81 -62.87 33.56
N GLU A 340 -17.64 -62.25 34.41
CA GLU A 340 -17.23 -61.82 35.74
C GLU A 340 -17.00 -63.07 36.59
N VAL A 341 -15.81 -63.21 37.16
CA VAL A 341 -15.49 -64.34 38.04
C VAL A 341 -15.61 -63.88 39.48
N VAL A 342 -16.32 -64.67 40.30
CA VAL A 342 -16.47 -64.41 41.74
C VAL A 342 -15.72 -65.47 42.52
N ASN A 343 -14.84 -65.06 43.43
CA ASN A 343 -14.08 -65.99 44.27
C ASN A 343 -14.83 -66.40 45.55
N THR A 344 -14.19 -67.19 46.43
CA THR A 344 -14.85 -67.78 47.61
C THR A 344 -15.22 -66.78 48.70
N ILE A 345 -14.69 -65.54 48.64
CA ILE A 345 -15.02 -64.46 49.58
C ILE A 345 -15.88 -63.37 48.93
N GLY A 346 -16.43 -63.62 47.73
CA GLY A 346 -17.34 -62.69 47.05
C GLY A 346 -16.65 -61.54 46.31
N MET A 347 -15.33 -61.61 46.07
CA MET A 347 -14.65 -60.64 45.23
C MET A 347 -14.96 -60.91 43.76
N ARG A 348 -15.35 -59.86 43.03
CA ARG A 348 -15.68 -59.89 41.60
C ARG A 348 -14.45 -59.48 40.80
N PHE A 349 -14.16 -60.22 39.75
CA PHE A 349 -13.02 -60.00 38.87
C PHE A 349 -13.46 -59.86 37.43
N ARG A 350 -12.86 -58.90 36.72
CA ARG A 350 -13.10 -58.63 35.31
C ARG A 350 -11.88 -59.00 34.49
N LEU A 351 -12.09 -59.71 33.40
CA LEU A 351 -11.01 -59.98 32.43
C LEU A 351 -10.63 -58.68 31.73
N ILE A 352 -9.38 -58.27 31.91
CA ILE A 352 -8.75 -57.16 31.20
C ILE A 352 -8.00 -57.76 30.01
N PRO A 353 -8.31 -57.35 28.76
CA PRO A 353 -7.68 -57.93 27.57
C PRO A 353 -6.18 -57.63 27.52
N ALA A 354 -5.41 -58.44 26.79
CA ALA A 354 -4.06 -58.04 26.38
C ALA A 354 -4.16 -56.87 25.39
N GLY A 355 -3.13 -56.03 25.34
CA GLY A 355 -3.06 -54.94 24.37
C GLY A 355 -2.01 -53.90 24.69
N THR A 356 -1.95 -52.87 23.85
CA THR A 356 -0.98 -51.78 23.95
C THR A 356 -1.66 -50.48 24.36
N PHE A 357 -0.97 -49.65 25.15
CA PHE A 357 -1.41 -48.29 25.45
C PHE A 357 -0.24 -47.33 25.64
N ARG A 358 -0.52 -46.02 25.59
CA ARG A 358 0.45 -44.97 25.93
C ARG A 358 0.34 -44.67 27.42
N MET A 359 1.41 -44.93 28.16
CA MET A 359 1.51 -44.68 29.61
C MET A 359 2.14 -43.31 29.86
N GLY A 360 1.60 -42.54 30.82
CA GLY A 360 2.06 -41.19 31.16
C GLY A 360 1.30 -40.03 30.49
N SER A 361 1.78 -38.80 30.69
CA SER A 361 1.21 -37.58 30.08
C SER A 361 2.29 -36.59 29.61
N GLU A 362 2.09 -35.98 28.44
CA GLU A 362 2.95 -34.89 27.93
C GLU A 362 2.65 -33.53 28.62
N LYS A 363 1.54 -33.46 29.36
CA LYS A 363 1.08 -32.25 30.09
C LYS A 363 1.19 -32.40 31.62
N GLY A 364 1.71 -33.54 32.09
CA GLY A 364 1.83 -33.89 33.50
C GLY A 364 3.12 -33.38 34.17
N TYR A 365 3.31 -33.76 35.43
CA TYR A 365 4.57 -33.50 36.14
C TYR A 365 5.72 -34.35 35.59
N ASP A 366 6.97 -33.99 35.88
CA ASP A 366 8.18 -34.69 35.39
C ASP A 366 8.19 -36.21 35.64
N TYR A 367 7.51 -36.69 36.70
CA TYR A 367 7.41 -38.12 37.05
C TYR A 367 6.27 -38.87 36.33
N GLU A 368 5.42 -38.15 35.59
CA GLU A 368 4.41 -38.65 34.65
C GLU A 368 4.93 -38.64 33.20
N MET A 369 6.12 -38.07 33.00
CA MET A 369 6.86 -38.05 31.75
C MET A 369 8.02 -39.07 31.79
N PRO A 370 8.48 -39.54 30.63
CA PRO A 370 7.93 -39.31 29.29
C PRO A 370 6.81 -40.28 28.96
N VAL A 371 5.94 -39.88 28.01
CA VAL A 371 4.93 -40.79 27.46
C VAL A 371 5.60 -41.86 26.62
N HIS A 372 5.35 -43.12 26.94
CA HIS A 372 5.95 -44.28 26.27
C HIS A 372 4.90 -45.37 26.01
N GLU A 373 5.19 -46.27 25.07
CA GLU A 373 4.30 -47.38 24.72
C GLU A 373 4.52 -48.56 25.68
N VAL A 374 3.43 -49.12 26.21
CA VAL A 374 3.45 -50.32 27.03
C VAL A 374 2.57 -51.39 26.40
N GLU A 375 3.10 -52.59 26.25
CA GLU A 375 2.38 -53.79 25.83
C GLU A 375 2.11 -54.69 27.04
N ILE A 376 0.83 -54.91 27.34
CA ILE A 376 0.35 -55.97 28.24
C ILE A 376 0.11 -57.21 27.38
N THR A 377 0.99 -58.21 27.49
CA THR A 377 1.01 -59.33 26.54
C THR A 377 -0.01 -60.41 26.86
N GLN A 378 -0.46 -60.49 28.12
CA GLN A 378 -1.41 -61.49 28.58
C GLN A 378 -2.61 -60.82 29.22
N PRO A 379 -3.83 -61.29 28.92
CA PRO A 379 -4.99 -60.81 29.63
C PRO A 379 -4.91 -61.24 31.10
N PHE A 380 -5.42 -60.40 31.99
CA PHE A 380 -5.39 -60.64 33.43
C PHE A 380 -6.73 -60.27 34.05
N TYR A 381 -7.08 -60.89 35.18
CA TYR A 381 -8.30 -60.56 35.89
C TYR A 381 -8.01 -59.52 36.96
N LEU A 382 -8.69 -58.38 36.94
CA LEU A 382 -8.56 -57.32 37.94
C LEU A 382 -9.83 -57.23 38.78
N GLY A 383 -9.68 -56.96 40.08
CA GLY A 383 -10.81 -56.72 40.98
C GLY A 383 -11.70 -55.59 40.46
N VAL A 384 -13.02 -55.83 40.40
CA VAL A 384 -14.01 -54.85 39.91
C VAL A 384 -14.05 -53.59 40.79
N THR A 385 -13.76 -53.74 42.07
CA THR A 385 -13.67 -52.68 43.11
C THR A 385 -12.37 -52.82 43.89
N GLU A 386 -12.04 -51.85 44.75
CA GLU A 386 -11.01 -52.04 45.78
C GLU A 386 -11.40 -53.18 46.74
N VAL A 387 -10.41 -53.68 47.49
CA VAL A 387 -10.65 -54.68 48.53
C VAL A 387 -11.50 -54.05 49.64
N THR A 388 -12.64 -54.66 49.97
CA THR A 388 -13.52 -54.13 51.02
C THR A 388 -13.09 -54.57 52.42
N GLN A 389 -13.54 -53.86 53.44
CA GLN A 389 -13.27 -54.21 54.84
C GLN A 389 -13.77 -55.62 55.20
N ALA A 390 -14.91 -56.06 54.65
CA ALA A 390 -15.42 -57.41 54.87
C ALA A 390 -14.55 -58.48 54.21
N GLN A 391 -14.06 -58.22 52.98
CA GLN A 391 -13.15 -59.12 52.28
C GLN A 391 -11.82 -59.21 53.03
N TRP A 392 -11.29 -58.08 53.49
CA TRP A 392 -10.12 -58.00 54.36
C TRP A 392 -10.27 -58.85 55.62
N GLU A 393 -11.34 -58.64 56.40
CA GLU A 393 -11.60 -59.37 57.64
C GLU A 393 -11.75 -60.88 57.40
N ALA A 394 -12.37 -61.30 56.29
CA ALA A 394 -12.53 -62.71 55.91
C ALA A 394 -11.21 -63.45 55.61
N VAL A 395 -10.11 -62.73 55.37
CA VAL A 395 -8.77 -63.29 55.10
C VAL A 395 -7.79 -63.02 56.24
N MET A 396 -7.85 -61.83 56.83
CA MET A 396 -6.88 -61.35 57.82
C MET A 396 -7.35 -61.55 59.26
N GLY A 397 -8.65 -61.78 59.48
CA GLY A 397 -9.25 -62.05 60.79
C GLY A 397 -9.52 -60.81 61.65
N SER A 398 -9.15 -59.62 61.19
CA SER A 398 -9.42 -58.35 61.88
C SER A 398 -9.35 -57.16 60.91
N ASN A 399 -10.13 -56.12 61.16
CA ASN A 399 -10.17 -54.90 60.36
C ASN A 399 -9.24 -53.78 60.92
N PRO A 400 -8.34 -53.17 60.12
CA PRO A 400 -7.53 -52.02 60.52
C PRO A 400 -8.42 -50.79 60.78
N ARG A 401 -8.32 -50.22 61.99
CA ARG A 401 -9.24 -49.19 62.53
C ARG A 401 -9.12 -47.83 61.81
N TYR A 402 -10.23 -47.31 61.27
CA TYR A 402 -10.55 -45.87 61.19
C TYR A 402 -12.06 -45.62 60.91
N SER A 403 -12.65 -46.31 59.92
CA SER A 403 -14.09 -46.33 59.61
C SER A 403 -14.64 -47.76 59.67
N LYS A 404 -15.96 -47.95 59.82
CA LYS A 404 -16.61 -49.28 59.81
C LYS A 404 -17.71 -49.35 58.76
N GLY A 405 -17.56 -50.26 57.80
CA GLY A 405 -18.61 -50.61 56.85
C GLY A 405 -18.17 -51.77 55.97
N ALA A 406 -19.02 -52.79 55.81
CA ALA A 406 -18.65 -54.02 55.11
C ALA A 406 -18.27 -53.81 53.64
N ALA A 407 -18.94 -52.85 52.98
CA ALA A 407 -18.71 -52.48 51.58
C ALA A 407 -17.78 -51.26 51.41
N LEU A 408 -17.25 -50.68 52.50
CA LEU A 408 -16.22 -49.65 52.40
C LEU A 408 -14.88 -50.27 51.98
N PRO A 409 -14.03 -49.55 51.25
CA PRO A 409 -12.67 -50.01 50.98
C PRO A 409 -11.88 -50.16 52.27
N VAL A 410 -10.99 -51.15 52.31
CA VAL A 410 -9.99 -51.25 53.38
C VAL A 410 -8.91 -50.19 53.14
N ALA A 411 -8.58 -49.43 54.19
CA ALA A 411 -7.50 -48.46 54.21
C ALA A 411 -6.68 -48.62 55.50
N CYS A 412 -5.71 -47.73 55.76
CA CYS A 412 -4.76 -47.87 56.88
C CYS A 412 -3.92 -49.16 56.81
N VAL A 413 -3.63 -49.65 55.60
CA VAL A 413 -2.85 -50.87 55.37
C VAL A 413 -1.49 -50.53 54.76
N LYS A 414 -0.43 -51.17 55.27
CA LYS A 414 0.90 -51.07 54.67
C LYS A 414 0.94 -51.91 53.41
N TRP A 415 1.88 -51.61 52.52
CA TRP A 415 2.11 -52.42 51.31
C TRP A 415 2.33 -53.91 51.65
N ALA A 416 3.11 -54.18 52.71
CA ALA A 416 3.36 -55.55 53.16
C ALA A 416 2.10 -56.27 53.67
N ASP A 417 1.15 -55.53 54.26
CA ASP A 417 -0.10 -56.12 54.74
C ASP A 417 -1.01 -56.49 53.55
N ALA A 418 -1.04 -55.66 52.50
CA ALA A 418 -1.75 -55.93 51.26
C ALA A 418 -1.18 -57.15 50.50
N VAL A 419 0.15 -57.31 50.49
CA VAL A 419 0.81 -58.51 49.97
C VAL A 419 0.47 -59.74 50.81
N ALA A 420 0.53 -59.63 52.14
CA ALA A 420 0.16 -60.74 53.03
C ALA A 420 -1.30 -61.17 52.85
N PHE A 421 -2.22 -60.24 52.60
CA PHE A 421 -3.60 -60.56 52.21
C PHE A 421 -3.63 -61.39 50.92
N CYS A 422 -2.93 -60.96 49.86
CA CYS A 422 -2.87 -61.67 48.59
C CYS A 422 -2.31 -63.10 48.76
N GLU A 423 -1.24 -63.26 49.53
CA GLU A 423 -0.62 -64.56 49.83
C GLU A 423 -1.57 -65.49 50.60
N ARG A 424 -2.25 -64.98 51.63
CA ARG A 424 -3.20 -65.76 52.42
C ARG A 424 -4.42 -66.17 51.62
N LEU A 425 -4.95 -65.27 50.78
CA LEU A 425 -6.06 -65.62 49.89
C LEU A 425 -5.64 -66.66 48.85
N SER A 426 -4.42 -66.53 48.30
CA SER A 426 -3.82 -67.52 47.37
C SER A 426 -3.53 -68.88 48.02
N ALA A 427 -3.34 -68.92 49.34
CA ALA A 427 -3.20 -70.15 50.10
C ALA A 427 -4.57 -70.78 50.42
N LYS A 428 -5.60 -69.95 50.61
CA LYS A 428 -7.00 -70.36 50.83
C LYS A 428 -7.61 -70.94 49.54
N GLU A 429 -7.20 -70.46 48.38
CA GLU A 429 -7.75 -70.85 47.08
C GLU A 429 -6.66 -71.47 46.19
N ALA A 430 -6.61 -72.80 46.12
CA ALA A 430 -5.54 -73.50 45.38
C ALA A 430 -5.55 -73.29 43.85
N TRP A 431 -6.68 -72.84 43.30
CA TRP A 431 -6.95 -72.74 41.86
C TRP A 431 -6.58 -71.38 41.26
N VAL A 432 -6.18 -70.40 42.08
CA VAL A 432 -5.90 -69.03 41.66
C VAL A 432 -4.79 -68.43 42.53
N LYS A 433 -4.00 -67.53 41.95
CA LYS A 433 -2.98 -66.76 42.66
C LYS A 433 -3.28 -65.28 42.58
N TYR A 434 -3.22 -64.61 43.71
CA TYR A 434 -3.50 -63.18 43.84
C TYR A 434 -2.22 -62.39 44.07
N ARG A 435 -2.19 -61.18 43.52
CA ARG A 435 -1.13 -60.19 43.73
C ARG A 435 -1.68 -58.78 43.58
N LEU A 436 -0.89 -57.78 43.96
CA LEU A 436 -1.14 -56.39 43.56
C LEU A 436 -0.96 -56.24 42.04
N PRO A 437 -1.70 -55.34 41.39
CA PRO A 437 -1.43 -54.97 40.00
C PRO A 437 -0.03 -54.33 39.88
N THR A 438 0.60 -54.50 38.73
CA THR A 438 1.71 -53.62 38.37
C THR A 438 1.18 -52.21 38.09
N GLU A 439 2.05 -51.22 38.17
CA GLU A 439 1.72 -49.83 37.86
C GLU A 439 1.13 -49.69 36.45
N ALA A 440 1.71 -50.40 35.48
CA ALA A 440 1.24 -50.42 34.10
C ALA A 440 -0.11 -51.11 33.93
N GLU A 441 -0.32 -52.26 34.57
CA GLU A 441 -1.63 -52.94 34.56
C GLU A 441 -2.72 -52.07 35.17
N TRP A 442 -2.40 -51.35 36.25
CA TRP A 442 -3.33 -50.44 36.89
C TRP A 442 -3.70 -49.28 35.95
N GLU A 443 -2.73 -48.60 35.35
CA GLU A 443 -3.02 -47.46 34.45
C GLU A 443 -3.75 -47.91 33.18
N TYR A 444 -3.35 -49.03 32.60
CA TYR A 444 -4.03 -49.63 31.46
C TYR A 444 -5.50 -49.91 31.77
N ALA A 445 -5.76 -50.53 32.91
CA ALA A 445 -7.10 -50.84 33.39
C ALA A 445 -7.92 -49.58 33.73
N CYS A 446 -7.28 -48.57 34.33
CA CYS A 446 -7.91 -47.29 34.66
C CYS A 446 -8.38 -46.59 33.38
N ARG A 447 -7.50 -46.47 32.38
CA ARG A 447 -7.78 -45.82 31.09
C ARG A 447 -8.85 -46.52 30.28
N ALA A 448 -8.92 -47.85 30.33
CA ALA A 448 -9.89 -48.66 29.59
C ALA A 448 -10.01 -48.29 28.09
N GLY A 449 -8.86 -47.97 27.47
CA GLY A 449 -8.73 -47.52 26.08
C GLY A 449 -8.63 -46.00 25.88
N SER A 450 -9.00 -45.18 26.88
CA SER A 450 -8.91 -43.71 26.80
C SER A 450 -7.47 -43.20 26.70
N GLN A 451 -7.24 -42.26 25.78
CA GLN A 451 -5.97 -41.53 25.65
C GLN A 451 -5.94 -40.24 26.48
N GLN A 452 -7.07 -39.86 27.10
CA GLN A 452 -7.20 -38.63 27.88
C GLN A 452 -6.80 -38.83 29.36
N GLU A 453 -6.80 -37.75 30.13
CA GLU A 453 -6.42 -37.77 31.55
C GLU A 453 -7.39 -38.57 32.43
N TYR A 454 -8.66 -38.70 32.01
CA TYR A 454 -9.69 -39.51 32.67
C TYR A 454 -10.30 -40.54 31.70
N SER A 455 -10.88 -41.61 32.26
CA SER A 455 -11.36 -42.76 31.48
C SER A 455 -12.66 -42.54 30.68
N TRP A 456 -13.38 -41.45 30.95
CA TRP A 456 -14.68 -41.15 30.31
C TRP A 456 -14.64 -40.11 29.17
N HIS A 457 -13.51 -39.45 28.94
CA HIS A 457 -13.36 -38.50 27.82
C HIS A 457 -12.83 -39.22 26.56
N TRP A 458 -13.70 -39.53 25.60
CA TRP A 458 -13.34 -40.35 24.44
C TRP A 458 -13.15 -39.58 23.12
N SER A 459 -13.58 -38.31 22.98
CA SER A 459 -13.48 -37.63 21.67
C SER A 459 -13.58 -36.10 21.60
N GLY A 460 -13.35 -35.33 22.68
CA GLY A 460 -13.27 -33.85 22.58
C GLY A 460 -14.54 -33.14 22.08
N GLU A 461 -15.68 -33.85 22.04
CA GLU A 461 -17.00 -33.32 21.78
C GLU A 461 -17.88 -33.78 22.95
N PHE A 462 -18.63 -32.84 23.55
CA PHE A 462 -19.41 -32.92 24.80
C PHE A 462 -18.59 -32.75 26.11
N GLU A 463 -18.23 -31.51 26.44
CA GLU A 463 -17.55 -31.17 27.71
C GLU A 463 -18.48 -30.71 28.85
N ASP A 464 -19.77 -30.45 28.63
CA ASP A 464 -20.54 -29.68 29.63
C ASP A 464 -21.45 -30.50 30.57
N GLU A 465 -21.68 -31.80 30.35
CA GLU A 465 -22.68 -32.58 31.15
C GLU A 465 -22.14 -33.78 31.95
N ILE A 466 -20.90 -34.24 31.74
CA ILE A 466 -20.34 -35.41 32.45
C ILE A 466 -19.01 -35.03 33.11
N GLY A 467 -19.00 -35.04 34.44
CA GLY A 467 -17.86 -34.59 35.26
C GLY A 467 -17.26 -35.69 36.13
N ILE A 468 -16.15 -35.39 36.80
CA ILE A 468 -15.47 -36.31 37.74
C ILE A 468 -16.40 -36.82 38.86
N ASP A 469 -17.40 -36.02 39.27
CA ASP A 469 -18.38 -36.36 40.30
C ASP A 469 -19.21 -37.61 39.97
N ASP A 470 -19.33 -37.97 38.69
CA ASP A 470 -20.03 -39.17 38.22
C ASP A 470 -19.22 -40.47 38.41
N TYR A 471 -17.90 -40.37 38.57
CA TYR A 471 -16.97 -41.50 38.50
C TYR A 471 -16.06 -41.65 39.73
N ALA A 472 -15.92 -40.60 40.55
CA ALA A 472 -14.94 -40.56 41.63
C ALA A 472 -15.51 -39.97 42.93
N TRP A 473 -15.15 -40.59 44.05
CA TRP A 473 -15.21 -39.97 45.36
C TRP A 473 -13.88 -39.29 45.68
N TYR A 474 -13.81 -37.98 45.59
CA TYR A 474 -12.59 -37.19 45.81
C TYR A 474 -12.87 -36.02 46.76
N GLY A 475 -11.86 -35.20 47.08
CA GLY A 475 -11.99 -34.10 48.04
C GLY A 475 -13.09 -33.08 47.72
N GLY A 476 -13.58 -33.04 46.48
CA GLY A 476 -14.68 -32.17 46.06
C GLY A 476 -16.09 -32.68 46.41
N ASN A 477 -16.31 -33.99 46.50
CA ASN A 477 -17.64 -34.59 46.67
C ASN A 477 -17.75 -35.65 47.79
N ALA A 478 -16.63 -36.13 48.34
CA ALA A 478 -16.61 -37.26 49.27
C ALA A 478 -16.81 -36.88 50.74
N SER A 479 -16.99 -35.60 51.07
CA SER A 479 -17.28 -35.14 52.44
C SER A 479 -16.31 -35.69 53.51
N ASP A 480 -15.01 -35.72 53.20
CA ASP A 480 -13.94 -36.26 54.05
C ASP A 480 -14.12 -37.71 54.53
N ALA A 481 -14.81 -38.55 53.75
CA ALA A 481 -14.99 -39.97 54.06
C ALA A 481 -14.90 -40.91 52.84
N THR A 482 -14.44 -42.14 53.07
CA THR A 482 -14.57 -43.26 52.12
C THR A 482 -16.04 -43.63 51.93
N HIS A 483 -16.40 -44.07 50.72
CA HIS A 483 -17.75 -44.49 50.36
C HIS A 483 -17.80 -45.98 50.02
N GLU A 484 -19.00 -46.55 49.99
CA GLU A 484 -19.17 -47.94 49.55
C GLU A 484 -18.66 -48.09 48.12
N VAL A 485 -17.89 -49.16 47.88
CA VAL A 485 -17.29 -49.38 46.56
C VAL A 485 -18.35 -49.61 45.49
N GLY A 486 -18.11 -49.14 44.28
CA GLY A 486 -18.97 -49.40 43.12
C GLY A 486 -20.28 -48.61 43.07
N THR A 487 -20.41 -47.50 43.81
CA THR A 487 -21.63 -46.68 43.82
C THR A 487 -21.70 -45.63 42.71
N LEU A 488 -20.56 -45.29 42.10
CA LEU A 488 -20.47 -44.34 40.97
C LEU A 488 -20.36 -45.08 39.63
N LYS A 489 -20.27 -44.37 38.50
CA LYS A 489 -20.17 -44.99 37.17
C LYS A 489 -18.84 -45.74 37.02
N PRO A 490 -18.83 -46.95 36.44
CA PRO A 490 -17.59 -47.64 36.11
C PRO A 490 -16.96 -47.06 34.85
N ASN A 491 -15.67 -47.31 34.65
CA ASN A 491 -15.03 -47.09 33.35
C ASN A 491 -15.55 -48.09 32.29
N ARG A 492 -15.11 -47.94 31.03
CA ARG A 492 -15.59 -48.75 29.89
C ARG A 492 -15.39 -50.26 30.05
N TRP A 493 -14.47 -50.69 30.90
CA TRP A 493 -14.25 -52.12 31.18
C TRP A 493 -15.07 -52.64 32.36
N GLY A 494 -15.83 -51.78 33.03
CA GLY A 494 -16.67 -52.15 34.16
C GLY A 494 -15.93 -52.09 35.51
N LEU A 495 -14.82 -51.36 35.59
CA LEU A 495 -14.08 -51.15 36.83
C LEU A 495 -14.55 -49.87 37.52
N TYR A 496 -14.77 -49.97 38.83
CA TYR A 496 -15.26 -48.88 39.65
C TYR A 496 -14.13 -48.27 40.49
N ASP A 497 -14.33 -47.01 40.89
CA ASP A 497 -13.47 -46.29 41.83
C ASP A 497 -12.01 -46.08 41.35
N MET A 498 -11.75 -46.29 40.05
CA MET A 498 -10.41 -46.12 39.44
C MET A 498 -9.88 -44.67 39.48
N HIS A 499 -10.70 -43.72 39.93
CA HIS A 499 -10.40 -42.30 39.98
C HIS A 499 -10.73 -41.68 41.36
N GLY A 500 -10.83 -42.45 42.45
CA GLY A 500 -11.10 -41.89 43.77
C GLY A 500 -11.35 -42.95 44.85
N ASN A 501 -12.09 -42.56 45.88
CA ASN A 501 -12.36 -43.32 47.10
C ASN A 501 -11.10 -43.58 47.93
N VAL A 502 -10.28 -44.58 47.60
CA VAL A 502 -8.94 -44.75 48.19
C VAL A 502 -7.88 -44.88 47.11
N SER A 503 -6.69 -44.37 47.41
CA SER A 503 -5.53 -44.64 46.58
C SER A 503 -5.14 -46.11 46.68
N GLU A 504 -4.58 -46.67 45.61
CA GLU A 504 -4.35 -48.11 45.51
C GLU A 504 -2.86 -48.47 45.39
N TRP A 505 -2.35 -49.24 46.36
CA TRP A 505 -0.99 -49.78 46.28
C TRP A 505 -0.78 -50.63 45.01
N CYS A 506 0.31 -50.36 44.29
CA CYS A 506 0.81 -51.17 43.18
C CYS A 506 2.01 -52.03 43.62
N GLN A 507 2.37 -53.03 42.80
CA GLN A 507 3.49 -53.92 43.09
C GLN A 507 4.86 -53.20 43.00
N ASP A 508 4.95 -52.16 42.18
CA ASP A 508 6.19 -51.58 41.67
C ASP A 508 6.96 -50.76 42.70
N TRP A 509 8.29 -50.84 42.64
CA TRP A 509 9.15 -49.81 43.22
C TRP A 509 9.14 -48.57 42.35
N ALA A 510 9.04 -47.39 42.98
CA ALA A 510 9.14 -46.12 42.28
C ALA A 510 10.54 -45.95 41.68
N GLY A 511 10.60 -45.51 40.42
CA GLY A 511 11.84 -45.30 39.68
C GLY A 511 11.61 -44.40 38.45
N PRO A 512 12.70 -43.98 37.77
CA PRO A 512 12.59 -43.14 36.58
C PRO A 512 11.83 -43.86 35.46
N CYS A 513 10.97 -43.13 34.75
CA CYS A 513 10.28 -43.65 33.57
C CYS A 513 11.26 -43.75 32.40
N SER A 514 11.18 -44.84 31.61
CA SER A 514 11.93 -44.96 30.35
C SER A 514 11.12 -44.37 29.20
N GLN A 515 11.81 -43.81 28.19
CA GLN A 515 11.19 -43.46 26.90
C GLN A 515 10.92 -44.68 26.03
N ASP A 516 11.60 -45.80 26.30
CA ASP A 516 11.53 -46.99 25.47
C ASP A 516 10.21 -47.73 25.64
N ARG A 517 9.77 -48.39 24.57
CA ARG A 517 8.65 -49.34 24.60
C ARG A 517 8.90 -50.42 25.63
N GLN A 518 7.92 -50.65 26.50
CA GLN A 518 8.00 -51.65 27.57
C GLN A 518 7.01 -52.80 27.34
N ILE A 519 7.40 -54.01 27.74
CA ILE A 519 6.58 -55.22 27.64
C ILE A 519 6.42 -55.77 29.06
N ASP A 520 5.18 -55.85 29.55
CA ASP A 520 4.81 -56.27 30.91
C ASP A 520 5.73 -55.69 32.01
N PRO A 521 5.90 -54.36 32.10
CA PRO A 521 6.84 -53.76 33.04
C PRO A 521 6.45 -54.01 34.49
N LYS A 522 7.45 -54.22 35.34
CA LYS A 522 7.29 -54.51 36.78
C LYS A 522 7.94 -53.43 37.67
N GLY A 523 8.19 -52.27 37.08
CA GLY A 523 8.87 -51.15 37.72
C GLY A 523 10.34 -51.42 38.01
N ALA A 524 10.92 -50.61 38.90
CA ALA A 524 12.33 -50.76 39.28
C ALA A 524 12.56 -52.06 40.06
N VAL A 525 13.76 -52.64 39.92
CA VAL A 525 14.13 -53.90 40.60
C VAL A 525 14.19 -53.73 42.13
N SER A 526 14.54 -52.53 42.60
CA SER A 526 14.59 -52.14 44.02
C SER A 526 14.33 -50.64 44.17
N GLY A 527 13.89 -50.22 45.35
CA GLY A 527 13.74 -48.80 45.70
C GLY A 527 13.36 -48.61 47.17
N ASP A 528 13.20 -47.36 47.57
CA ASP A 528 12.82 -46.99 48.94
C ASP A 528 11.32 -46.65 49.08
N GLN A 529 10.62 -46.50 47.95
CA GLN A 529 9.22 -46.06 47.87
C GLN A 529 8.43 -46.97 46.92
N ARG A 530 7.21 -47.36 47.28
CA ARG A 530 6.27 -48.10 46.42
C ARG A 530 5.31 -47.16 45.72
N VAL A 531 4.87 -47.54 44.53
CA VAL A 531 3.89 -46.78 43.76
C VAL A 531 2.49 -47.04 44.28
N PHE A 532 1.65 -46.01 44.29
CA PHE A 532 0.20 -46.12 44.39
C PHE A 532 -0.49 -45.13 43.45
N ARG A 533 -1.74 -45.43 43.06
CA ARG A 533 -2.45 -44.75 41.97
C ARG A 533 -3.91 -44.45 42.34
N GLY A 534 -4.59 -43.62 41.52
CA GLY A 534 -6.06 -43.46 41.54
C GLY A 534 -6.63 -42.29 42.32
N GLY A 535 -5.82 -41.58 43.12
CA GLY A 535 -6.34 -40.53 43.99
C GLY A 535 -7.17 -41.09 45.14
N SER A 536 -7.85 -40.25 45.91
CA SER A 536 -8.64 -40.69 47.07
C SER A 536 -9.67 -39.65 47.48
N TYR A 537 -10.53 -39.97 48.44
CA TYR A 537 -11.52 -39.06 49.01
C TYR A 537 -10.94 -37.77 49.62
N LEU A 538 -9.62 -37.72 49.91
CA LEU A 538 -8.92 -36.52 50.40
C LEU A 538 -8.16 -35.76 49.30
N CYS A 539 -8.07 -36.33 48.10
CA CYS A 539 -7.25 -35.78 47.03
C CYS A 539 -8.06 -34.78 46.18
N PRO A 540 -7.42 -33.73 45.63
CA PRO A 540 -8.01 -32.93 44.57
C PRO A 540 -8.21 -33.78 43.29
N SER A 541 -9.08 -33.33 42.40
CA SER A 541 -9.39 -34.03 41.13
C SER A 541 -8.14 -34.30 40.28
N GLY A 542 -7.15 -33.41 40.29
CA GLY A 542 -5.88 -33.57 39.57
C GLY A 542 -5.05 -34.79 40.00
N ASP A 543 -5.16 -35.24 41.25
CA ASP A 543 -4.46 -36.44 41.74
C ASP A 543 -5.24 -37.73 41.44
N CYS A 544 -6.45 -37.60 40.90
CA CYS A 544 -7.34 -38.68 40.52
C CYS A 544 -7.28 -39.03 39.02
N ARG A 545 -6.43 -38.34 38.24
CA ARG A 545 -6.20 -38.63 36.82
C ARG A 545 -5.63 -40.03 36.65
N SER A 546 -5.89 -40.69 35.52
CA SER A 546 -5.33 -42.01 35.18
C SER A 546 -3.79 -42.03 35.26
N VAL A 547 -3.18 -40.89 34.95
CA VAL A 547 -1.72 -40.69 34.88
C VAL A 547 -1.09 -40.30 36.20
N ALA A 548 -1.88 -39.89 37.20
CA ALA A 548 -1.35 -39.37 38.45
C ALA A 548 -0.57 -40.48 39.19
N ARG A 549 0.71 -40.23 39.40
CA ARG A 549 1.65 -41.21 39.96
C ARG A 549 2.15 -40.74 41.32
N LEU A 550 1.78 -41.48 42.36
CA LEU A 550 2.16 -41.19 43.74
C LEU A 550 3.05 -42.30 44.30
N ARG A 551 3.85 -41.96 45.31
CA ARG A 551 4.85 -42.88 45.91
C ARG A 551 5.01 -42.64 47.41
N MET A 552 5.17 -43.71 48.17
CA MET A 552 5.38 -43.65 49.61
C MET A 552 6.16 -44.85 50.13
N GLU A 553 6.78 -44.71 51.30
CA GLU A 553 7.55 -45.76 51.96
C GLU A 553 6.67 -47.00 52.20
N PRO A 554 7.15 -48.23 51.96
CA PRO A 554 6.34 -49.45 52.08
C PRO A 554 5.67 -49.66 53.45
N HIS A 555 6.21 -49.01 54.49
CA HIS A 555 5.73 -49.11 55.86
C HIS A 555 4.75 -47.99 56.25
N TYR A 556 4.51 -47.03 55.36
CA TYR A 556 3.46 -46.03 55.51
C TYR A 556 2.08 -46.69 55.43
N TRP A 557 1.15 -46.13 56.20
CA TRP A 557 -0.26 -46.51 56.21
C TRP A 557 -1.08 -45.23 56.36
N GLY A 558 -1.91 -44.94 55.36
CA GLY A 558 -2.75 -43.74 55.31
C GLY A 558 -4.23 -44.11 55.41
N VAL A 559 -5.04 -43.21 55.98
CA VAL A 559 -6.51 -43.37 56.09
C VAL A 559 -7.21 -43.41 54.73
N ASN A 560 -6.54 -42.93 53.69
CA ASN A 560 -7.01 -42.82 52.32
C ASN A 560 -6.26 -43.76 51.36
N LEU A 561 -5.47 -44.70 51.87
CA LEU A 561 -4.62 -45.60 51.09
C LEU A 561 -5.02 -47.07 51.34
N GLY A 562 -5.60 -47.67 50.31
CA GLY A 562 -6.01 -49.07 50.20
C GLY A 562 -5.33 -49.76 49.03
N TYR A 563 -6.02 -50.73 48.40
CA TYR A 563 -5.51 -51.46 47.24
C TYR A 563 -6.58 -52.31 46.55
N ARG A 564 -6.27 -52.73 45.34
CA ARG A 564 -6.98 -53.70 44.51
C ARG A 564 -6.05 -54.85 44.15
N ILE A 565 -6.61 -55.97 43.69
CA ILE A 565 -5.80 -57.18 43.41
C ILE A 565 -6.08 -57.74 42.01
N VAL A 566 -5.05 -58.36 41.47
CA VAL A 566 -5.06 -59.16 40.24
C VAL A 566 -5.17 -60.63 40.59
N ALA A 567 -5.96 -61.37 39.82
CA ALA A 567 -6.12 -62.82 39.91
C ALA A 567 -5.48 -63.51 38.69
N MET A 568 -4.49 -64.36 38.96
CA MET A 568 -3.73 -65.13 37.99
C MET A 568 -4.17 -66.60 38.04
N GLY A 569 -4.37 -67.23 36.88
CA GLY A 569 -4.75 -68.66 36.80
C GLY A 569 -6.26 -68.93 36.74
N LEU A 570 -7.10 -67.89 36.62
CA LEU A 570 -8.54 -67.99 36.39
C LEU A 570 -8.94 -68.49 34.99
N VAL A 571 -7.99 -68.96 34.18
CA VAL A 571 -8.30 -69.64 32.90
C VAL A 571 -8.83 -71.03 33.22
N GLN A 572 -10.11 -71.12 33.56
CA GLN A 572 -10.80 -72.39 33.72
C GLN A 572 -11.04 -72.98 32.33
N GLY A 573 -10.23 -73.99 31.97
CA GLY A 573 -10.41 -74.77 30.75
C GLY A 573 -9.54 -74.29 29.59
N ASP A 574 -8.26 -74.65 29.62
CA ASP A 574 -7.37 -74.59 28.46
C ASP A 574 -7.79 -75.65 27.41
N THR A 575 -8.85 -75.35 26.66
CA THR A 575 -9.19 -76.12 25.45
C THR A 575 -8.79 -75.32 24.22
N GLU A 576 -8.21 -76.03 23.24
CA GLU A 576 -7.90 -75.52 21.89
C GLU A 576 -9.13 -74.82 21.27
N GLU A 577 -10.33 -75.25 21.66
CA GLU A 577 -11.62 -74.69 21.25
C GLU A 577 -11.87 -73.27 21.81
N ALA A 578 -11.45 -72.98 23.04
CA ALA A 578 -11.50 -71.63 23.63
C ALA A 578 -10.46 -70.71 22.97
N ARG A 579 -9.24 -71.21 22.73
CA ARG A 579 -8.20 -70.47 21.99
C ARG A 579 -8.64 -70.18 20.56
N GLN A 580 -9.34 -71.11 19.90
CA GLN A 580 -9.84 -70.97 18.54
C GLN A 580 -11.04 -70.03 18.46
N LYS A 581 -11.96 -70.07 19.42
CA LYS A 581 -13.04 -69.08 19.55
C LYS A 581 -12.50 -67.67 19.84
N MET A 582 -11.45 -67.55 20.66
CA MET A 582 -10.81 -66.28 20.95
C MET A 582 -9.99 -65.74 19.77
N ARG A 583 -9.28 -66.60 19.01
CA ARG A 583 -8.59 -66.21 17.75
C ARG A 583 -9.57 -65.77 16.67
N LEU A 584 -10.71 -66.47 16.54
CA LEU A 584 -11.78 -66.10 15.60
C LEU A 584 -12.52 -64.84 16.04
N ALA A 585 -12.70 -64.61 17.34
CA ALA A 585 -13.29 -63.38 17.88
C ALA A 585 -12.34 -62.19 17.75
N GLU A 586 -11.03 -62.37 17.97
CA GLU A 586 -9.98 -61.36 17.77
C GLU A 586 -9.84 -61.02 16.27
N GLU A 587 -9.80 -62.01 15.37
CA GLU A 587 -9.77 -61.77 13.92
C GLU A 587 -11.07 -61.14 13.40
N ALA A 588 -12.24 -61.52 13.94
CA ALA A 588 -13.51 -60.90 13.60
C ALA A 588 -13.60 -59.47 14.16
N TRP A 589 -13.07 -59.22 15.36
CA TRP A 589 -13.02 -57.90 15.98
C TRP A 589 -12.03 -57.00 15.27
N GLN A 590 -10.83 -57.46 14.91
CA GLN A 590 -9.86 -56.68 14.12
C GLN A 590 -10.39 -56.39 12.71
N LYS A 591 -11.04 -57.35 12.05
CA LYS A 591 -11.69 -57.11 10.74
C LYS A 591 -12.89 -56.17 10.87
N MET A 592 -13.63 -56.21 11.97
CA MET A 592 -14.75 -55.30 12.22
C MET A 592 -14.25 -53.90 12.58
N LEU A 593 -13.19 -53.76 13.38
CA LEU A 593 -12.58 -52.48 13.76
C LEU A 593 -11.96 -51.83 12.52
N LEU A 594 -11.20 -52.58 11.71
CA LEU A 594 -10.65 -52.10 10.44
C LEU A 594 -11.74 -51.79 9.42
N ALA A 595 -12.86 -52.54 9.39
CA ALA A 595 -13.99 -52.23 8.50
C ALA A 595 -14.81 -51.02 8.98
N GLU A 596 -14.96 -50.81 10.29
CA GLU A 596 -15.66 -49.68 10.88
C GLU A 596 -14.79 -48.41 10.81
N GLU A 597 -13.47 -48.52 10.98
CA GLU A 597 -12.48 -47.46 10.76
C GLU A 597 -12.35 -47.12 9.29
N ALA A 598 -12.25 -48.10 8.38
CA ALA A 598 -12.26 -47.85 6.94
C ALA A 598 -13.57 -47.21 6.49
N LYS A 599 -14.72 -47.66 7.02
CA LYS A 599 -16.02 -47.05 6.76
C LYS A 599 -16.12 -45.63 7.31
N ARG A 600 -15.59 -45.34 8.51
CA ARG A 600 -15.58 -43.99 9.09
C ARG A 600 -14.57 -43.08 8.40
N GLN A 601 -13.46 -43.62 7.92
CA GLN A 601 -12.51 -42.91 7.10
C GLN A 601 -13.13 -42.58 5.74
N GLU A 602 -13.87 -43.51 5.14
CA GLU A 602 -14.60 -43.26 3.89
C GLU A 602 -15.81 -42.32 4.07
N GLU A 603 -16.55 -42.40 5.18
CA GLU A 603 -17.64 -41.46 5.52
C GLU A 603 -17.09 -40.07 5.85
N ARG A 604 -15.97 -39.98 6.58
CA ARG A 604 -15.26 -38.72 6.85
C ARG A 604 -14.73 -38.10 5.57
N LEU A 605 -14.09 -38.88 4.71
CA LEU A 605 -13.62 -38.40 3.40
C LEU A 605 -14.79 -38.00 2.49
N ALA A 606 -15.94 -38.68 2.56
CA ALA A 606 -17.14 -38.31 1.80
C ALA A 606 -17.81 -37.03 2.33
N ASP A 607 -17.85 -36.83 3.65
CA ASP A 607 -18.39 -35.61 4.27
C ASP A 607 -17.42 -34.42 4.11
N GLU A 608 -16.11 -34.65 4.21
CA GLU A 608 -15.07 -33.67 3.86
C GLU A 608 -15.17 -33.28 2.37
N ALA A 609 -15.34 -34.25 1.46
CA ALA A 609 -15.54 -33.97 0.03
C ALA A 609 -16.86 -33.22 -0.24
N LEU A 610 -17.92 -33.51 0.51
CA LEU A 610 -19.21 -32.80 0.39
C LEU A 610 -19.13 -31.37 0.98
N GLN A 611 -18.37 -31.16 2.05
CA GLN A 611 -18.09 -29.83 2.59
C GLN A 611 -17.18 -29.03 1.66
N GLN A 612 -16.15 -29.65 1.09
CA GLN A 612 -15.30 -29.03 0.07
C GLN A 612 -16.11 -28.68 -1.19
N LYS A 613 -17.01 -29.56 -1.64
CA LYS A 613 -17.93 -29.28 -2.75
C LYS A 613 -18.84 -28.07 -2.46
N ARG A 614 -19.40 -27.96 -1.25
CA ARG A 614 -20.22 -26.79 -0.87
C ARG A 614 -19.40 -25.51 -0.82
N ARG A 615 -18.20 -25.54 -0.23
CA ARG A 615 -17.28 -24.39 -0.23
C ARG A 615 -16.86 -23.99 -1.65
N ALA A 616 -16.65 -24.97 -2.52
CA ALA A 616 -16.36 -24.75 -3.94
C ALA A 616 -17.53 -24.13 -4.71
N GLU A 617 -18.77 -24.59 -4.47
CA GLU A 617 -19.98 -24.02 -5.06
C GLU A 617 -20.23 -22.59 -4.55
N GLU A 618 -19.99 -22.32 -3.26
CA GLU A 618 -20.05 -20.99 -2.67
C GLU A 618 -18.95 -20.06 -3.23
N ALA A 619 -17.72 -20.56 -3.37
CA ALA A 619 -16.61 -19.83 -3.97
C ALA A 619 -16.87 -19.54 -5.46
N LEU A 620 -17.47 -20.47 -6.21
CA LEU A 620 -17.86 -20.27 -7.60
C LEU A 620 -18.98 -19.24 -7.73
N GLU A 621 -19.97 -19.23 -6.84
CA GLU A 621 -21.02 -18.20 -6.83
C GLU A 621 -20.46 -16.83 -6.40
N GLN A 622 -19.51 -16.79 -5.46
CA GLN A 622 -18.77 -15.56 -5.13
C GLN A 622 -17.94 -15.06 -6.31
N LYS A 623 -17.25 -15.96 -7.03
CA LYS A 623 -16.53 -15.64 -8.27
C LYS A 623 -17.48 -15.10 -9.33
N ARG A 624 -18.64 -15.73 -9.55
CA ARG A 624 -19.64 -15.27 -10.51
C ARG A 624 -20.20 -13.90 -10.16
N LYS A 625 -20.40 -13.61 -8.86
CA LYS A 625 -20.79 -12.28 -8.37
C LYS A 625 -19.67 -11.25 -8.55
N ALA A 626 -18.41 -11.63 -8.30
CA ALA A 626 -17.25 -10.78 -8.52
C ALA A 626 -17.04 -10.47 -10.02
N GLU A 627 -17.19 -11.46 -10.89
CA GLU A 627 -17.14 -11.29 -12.36
C GLU A 627 -18.28 -10.40 -12.86
N GLN A 628 -19.49 -10.54 -12.30
CA GLN A 628 -20.61 -9.64 -12.62
C GLN A 628 -20.37 -8.21 -12.13
N ALA A 629 -19.78 -8.03 -10.94
CA ALA A 629 -19.38 -6.72 -10.42
C ALA A 629 -18.27 -6.10 -11.26
N LEU A 630 -17.27 -6.88 -11.67
CA LEU A 630 -16.18 -6.47 -12.55
C LEU A 630 -16.69 -6.10 -13.95
N GLU A 631 -17.66 -6.83 -14.50
CA GLU A 631 -18.32 -6.49 -15.77
C GLU A 631 -19.15 -5.20 -15.65
N GLN A 632 -19.83 -4.98 -14.51
CA GLN A 632 -20.54 -3.74 -14.23
C GLN A 632 -19.58 -2.55 -14.11
N GLU A 633 -18.46 -2.73 -13.41
CA GLU A 633 -17.40 -1.72 -13.33
C GLU A 633 -16.74 -1.49 -14.69
N ARG A 634 -16.44 -2.53 -15.48
CA ARG A 634 -15.89 -2.37 -16.83
C ARG A 634 -16.84 -1.57 -17.72
N ARG A 635 -18.15 -1.83 -17.65
CA ARG A 635 -19.16 -1.04 -18.36
C ARG A 635 -19.23 0.40 -17.85
N ALA A 636 -19.05 0.64 -16.56
CA ALA A 636 -19.00 1.99 -16.00
C ALA A 636 -17.73 2.75 -16.45
N VAL A 637 -16.58 2.07 -16.49
CA VAL A 637 -15.32 2.64 -17.00
C VAL A 637 -15.40 2.87 -18.51
N GLU A 638 -15.98 1.94 -19.28
CA GLU A 638 -16.22 2.14 -20.72
C GLU A 638 -17.18 3.31 -20.97
N ALA A 639 -18.20 3.51 -20.14
CA ALA A 639 -19.10 4.66 -20.20
C ALA A 639 -18.37 5.98 -19.89
N LEU A 640 -17.52 6.01 -18.86
CA LEU A 640 -16.69 7.17 -18.51
C LEU A 640 -15.63 7.46 -19.58
N GLN A 641 -15.04 6.42 -20.18
CA GLN A 641 -14.10 6.58 -21.29
C GLN A 641 -14.80 7.07 -22.56
N LEU A 642 -16.05 6.65 -22.80
CA LEU A 642 -16.85 7.17 -23.90
C LEU A 642 -17.20 8.63 -23.66
N GLU A 643 -17.60 9.01 -22.45
CA GLU A 643 -17.84 10.40 -22.04
C GLU A 643 -16.58 11.25 -22.23
N ARG A 644 -15.41 10.77 -21.75
CA ARG A 644 -14.11 11.43 -21.96
C ARG A 644 -13.76 11.56 -23.44
N ARG A 645 -13.94 10.53 -24.27
CA ARG A 645 -13.73 10.62 -25.73
C ARG A 645 -14.70 11.61 -26.37
N THR A 646 -15.89 11.77 -25.82
CA THR A 646 -16.88 12.73 -26.30
C THR A 646 -16.46 14.16 -25.93
N GLU A 647 -15.95 14.38 -24.71
CA GLU A 647 -15.35 15.65 -24.28
C GLU A 647 -14.07 15.99 -25.06
N GLU A 648 -13.16 15.02 -25.26
CA GLU A 648 -11.95 15.18 -26.06
C GLU A 648 -12.29 15.47 -27.52
N ALA A 649 -13.32 14.82 -28.09
CA ALA A 649 -13.82 15.14 -29.42
C ALA A 649 -14.42 16.56 -29.48
N LEU A 650 -15.15 16.99 -28.45
CA LEU A 650 -15.65 18.36 -28.33
C LEU A 650 -14.50 19.37 -28.20
N GLN A 651 -13.45 19.03 -27.45
CA GLN A 651 -12.27 19.85 -27.25
C GLN A 651 -11.43 19.95 -28.53
N LEU A 652 -11.31 18.86 -29.29
CA LEU A 652 -10.71 18.85 -30.61
C LEU A 652 -11.56 19.63 -31.63
N GLU A 653 -12.89 19.57 -31.54
CA GLU A 653 -13.77 20.41 -32.35
C GLU A 653 -13.61 21.90 -32.00
N ARG A 654 -13.46 22.23 -30.72
CA ARG A 654 -13.14 23.60 -30.24
C ARG A 654 -11.76 24.05 -30.72
N ILE A 655 -10.74 23.18 -30.67
CA ILE A 655 -9.40 23.46 -31.21
C ILE A 655 -9.45 23.67 -32.73
N ALA A 656 -10.19 22.85 -33.47
CA ALA A 656 -10.35 23.00 -34.92
C ALA A 656 -11.09 24.30 -35.28
N LYS A 657 -12.15 24.67 -34.52
CA LYS A 657 -12.82 25.97 -34.63
C LYS A 657 -11.86 27.13 -34.32
N TRP A 658 -11.00 26.95 -33.32
CA TRP A 658 -9.98 27.93 -32.94
C TRP A 658 -8.84 28.06 -33.96
N GLU A 659 -8.44 26.99 -34.64
CA GLU A 659 -7.46 27.05 -35.73
C GLU A 659 -8.06 27.70 -36.99
N ALA A 660 -9.33 27.44 -37.30
CA ALA A 660 -10.06 28.16 -38.34
C ALA A 660 -10.21 29.65 -37.99
N TYR A 661 -10.45 29.98 -36.72
CA TYR A 661 -10.49 31.36 -36.20
C TYR A 661 -9.12 32.03 -36.24
N ARG A 662 -8.02 31.33 -35.90
CA ARG A 662 -6.64 31.84 -36.07
C ARG A 662 -6.30 32.09 -37.52
N ALA A 663 -6.79 31.27 -38.45
CA ALA A 663 -6.63 31.50 -39.88
C ALA A 663 -7.40 32.75 -40.34
N GLN A 664 -8.65 32.94 -39.89
CA GLN A 664 -9.44 34.16 -40.18
C GLN A 664 -8.85 35.42 -39.53
N ALA A 665 -8.38 35.33 -38.28
CA ALA A 665 -7.71 36.42 -37.59
C ALA A 665 -6.35 36.75 -38.22
N ALA A 666 -5.61 35.77 -38.75
CA ALA A 666 -4.39 35.99 -39.52
C ALA A 666 -4.67 36.66 -40.88
N GLU A 667 -5.75 36.28 -41.56
CA GLU A 667 -6.19 36.90 -42.81
C GLU A 667 -6.66 38.36 -42.59
N HIS A 668 -7.28 38.65 -41.44
CA HIS A 668 -7.66 40.01 -41.04
C HIS A 668 -6.49 40.84 -40.48
N ASN A 669 -5.52 40.22 -39.79
CA ASN A 669 -4.27 40.84 -39.34
C ASN A 669 -3.39 41.28 -40.52
N ALA A 670 -3.48 40.60 -41.66
CA ALA A 670 -2.81 41.01 -42.90
C ALA A 670 -3.36 42.34 -43.47
N VAL A 671 -4.55 42.77 -43.05
CA VAL A 671 -5.20 44.01 -43.53
C VAL A 671 -4.88 45.22 -42.63
N VAL A 672 -4.46 45.01 -41.37
CA VAL A 672 -4.29 46.08 -40.35
C VAL A 672 -2.91 46.10 -39.68
N ALA A 673 -1.94 45.29 -40.15
CA ALA A 673 -0.56 45.37 -39.66
C ALA A 673 0.08 46.74 -40.02
N GLY A 674 -0.12 47.73 -39.17
CA GLY A 674 0.56 49.02 -39.24
C GLY A 674 2.06 48.86 -39.05
N GLU A 675 2.84 49.71 -39.72
CA GLU A 675 4.30 49.74 -39.61
C GLU A 675 4.75 49.82 -38.14
N GLU A 676 5.69 48.97 -37.76
CA GLU A 676 6.33 49.02 -36.44
C GLU A 676 7.67 49.76 -36.56
N VAL A 677 7.90 50.72 -35.67
CA VAL A 677 9.19 51.41 -35.57
C VAL A 677 9.81 51.15 -34.20
N VAL A 678 11.13 51.06 -34.16
CA VAL A 678 11.90 50.89 -32.93
C VAL A 678 12.79 52.11 -32.76
N ASN A 679 12.75 52.74 -31.59
CA ASN A 679 13.57 53.92 -31.31
C ASN A 679 14.96 53.56 -30.77
N THR A 680 15.75 54.57 -30.42
CA THR A 680 17.17 54.39 -30.04
C THR A 680 17.39 53.62 -28.74
N ILE A 681 16.38 53.56 -27.87
CA ILE A 681 16.42 52.82 -26.59
C ILE A 681 15.63 51.50 -26.65
N GLY A 682 15.27 51.04 -27.85
CA GLY A 682 14.62 49.74 -28.05
C GLY A 682 13.11 49.72 -27.78
N MET A 683 12.47 50.88 -27.64
CA MET A 683 11.00 50.96 -27.55
C MET A 683 10.38 50.70 -28.90
N ARG A 684 9.41 49.78 -28.93
CA ARG A 684 8.66 49.41 -30.13
C ARG A 684 7.37 50.21 -30.17
N PHE A 685 7.03 50.76 -31.33
CA PHE A 685 5.80 51.53 -31.53
C PHE A 685 5.04 51.00 -32.73
N ARG A 686 3.72 50.91 -32.59
CA ARG A 686 2.80 50.51 -33.66
C ARG A 686 2.14 51.76 -34.25
N LEU A 687 2.10 51.86 -35.58
CA LEU A 687 1.30 52.88 -36.25
C LEU A 687 -0.20 52.63 -36.01
N ILE A 688 -0.86 53.59 -35.38
CA ILE A 688 -2.30 53.62 -35.17
C ILE A 688 -2.90 54.50 -36.29
N PRO A 689 -3.80 53.99 -37.13
CA PRO A 689 -4.35 54.74 -38.25
C PRO A 689 -5.27 55.87 -37.77
N ALA A 690 -5.43 56.92 -38.58
CA ALA A 690 -6.53 57.88 -38.36
C ALA A 690 -7.89 57.19 -38.52
N GLY A 691 -8.90 57.66 -37.79
CA GLY A 691 -10.24 57.11 -37.89
C GLY A 691 -11.21 57.63 -36.84
N THR A 692 -12.41 57.07 -36.84
CA THR A 692 -13.51 57.46 -35.95
C THR A 692 -13.91 56.30 -35.06
N PHE A 693 -14.26 56.60 -33.80
CA PHE A 693 -14.79 55.60 -32.87
C PHE A 693 -15.81 56.21 -31.89
N ARG A 694 -16.50 55.33 -31.17
CA ARG A 694 -17.38 55.69 -30.05
C ARG A 694 -16.56 55.69 -28.75
N MET A 695 -16.37 56.88 -28.18
CA MET A 695 -15.66 57.09 -26.92
C MET A 695 -16.66 57.11 -25.76
N GLY A 696 -16.31 56.47 -24.65
CA GLY A 696 -17.18 56.33 -23.48
C GLY A 696 -18.08 55.09 -23.52
N SER A 697 -19.05 55.02 -22.61
CA SER A 697 -19.97 53.89 -22.49
C SER A 697 -21.32 54.30 -21.93
N GLU A 698 -22.39 53.93 -22.63
CA GLU A 698 -23.77 54.07 -22.11
C GLU A 698 -24.05 53.09 -20.96
N LYS A 699 -23.26 52.03 -20.79
CA LYS A 699 -23.35 51.09 -19.66
C LYS A 699 -22.49 51.53 -18.46
N GLY A 700 -21.79 52.66 -18.55
CA GLY A 700 -21.02 53.24 -17.45
C GLY A 700 -21.90 53.61 -16.24
N ASP A 701 -21.33 53.53 -15.04
CA ASP A 701 -22.01 53.89 -13.79
C ASP A 701 -22.13 55.42 -13.66
N ASP A 702 -23.26 55.90 -13.14
CA ASP A 702 -23.52 57.33 -12.86
C ASP A 702 -22.91 57.78 -11.52
N ASN A 703 -22.11 56.92 -10.88
CA ASN A 703 -21.43 57.17 -9.60
C ASN A 703 -20.27 58.17 -9.72
N GLU A 704 -20.49 59.29 -10.40
CA GLU A 704 -19.72 60.51 -10.18
C GLU A 704 -20.14 61.07 -8.83
N GLY A 705 -19.44 60.63 -7.77
CA GLY A 705 -19.53 61.30 -6.47
C GLY A 705 -19.15 62.78 -6.62
N PRO A 706 -19.50 63.66 -5.66
CA PRO A 706 -19.03 65.03 -5.73
C PRO A 706 -17.49 65.07 -5.84
N VAL A 707 -16.97 65.91 -6.74
CA VAL A 707 -15.53 66.15 -6.83
C VAL A 707 -15.09 66.81 -5.54
N ASP A 708 -14.52 66.02 -4.65
CA ASP A 708 -13.85 66.51 -3.45
C ASP A 708 -12.51 67.14 -3.86
N GLU A 709 -12.41 68.46 -3.74
CA GLU A 709 -11.19 69.22 -4.05
C GLU A 709 -9.99 68.83 -3.18
N GLU A 710 -10.18 68.06 -2.09
CA GLU A 710 -9.12 67.50 -1.26
C GLU A 710 -8.76 66.06 -1.64
N ALA A 711 -9.58 65.37 -2.44
CA ALA A 711 -9.33 63.98 -2.81
C ALA A 711 -8.05 63.80 -3.63
N MET A 712 -7.41 62.64 -3.45
CA MET A 712 -6.17 62.29 -4.14
C MET A 712 -6.41 61.69 -5.53
N SER A 713 -7.57 61.05 -5.71
CA SER A 713 -8.07 60.46 -6.95
C SER A 713 -9.58 60.59 -7.04
N HIS A 714 -10.11 60.55 -8.25
CA HIS A 714 -11.54 60.64 -8.52
C HIS A 714 -11.90 59.77 -9.74
N PHE A 715 -12.93 58.94 -9.67
CA PHE A 715 -13.44 58.21 -10.83
C PHE A 715 -14.40 59.10 -11.60
N PHE A 716 -14.13 59.30 -12.89
CA PHE A 716 -14.94 60.16 -13.75
C PHE A 716 -15.96 59.33 -14.52
N SER A 717 -17.12 59.93 -14.81
CA SER A 717 -18.15 59.27 -15.61
C SER A 717 -17.64 58.93 -17.01
N GLU A 718 -17.95 57.71 -17.46
CA GLU A 718 -17.70 57.23 -18.83
C GLU A 718 -18.76 57.72 -19.82
N ARG A 719 -19.79 58.43 -19.33
CA ARG A 719 -20.91 58.96 -20.11
C ARG A 719 -20.73 60.44 -20.45
N PRO A 720 -21.40 60.93 -21.52
CA PRO A 720 -22.09 60.13 -22.53
C PRO A 720 -21.13 59.41 -23.48
N GLU A 721 -21.61 58.35 -24.13
CA GLU A 721 -20.91 57.80 -25.28
C GLU A 721 -21.07 58.75 -26.48
N HIS A 722 -19.97 59.15 -27.10
CA HIS A 722 -19.96 60.16 -28.17
C HIS A 722 -18.97 59.79 -29.28
N GLU A 723 -19.13 60.41 -30.45
CA GLU A 723 -18.25 60.15 -31.60
C GLU A 723 -16.98 60.99 -31.49
N VAL A 724 -15.82 60.35 -31.64
CA VAL A 724 -14.52 61.03 -31.70
C VAL A 724 -13.80 60.64 -32.98
N GLU A 725 -13.27 61.65 -33.66
CA GLU A 725 -12.45 61.52 -34.85
C GLU A 725 -10.99 61.84 -34.51
N ILE A 726 -10.11 60.85 -34.71
CA ILE A 726 -8.65 61.00 -34.70
C ILE A 726 -8.23 61.28 -36.14
N THR A 727 -7.76 62.49 -36.43
CA THR A 727 -7.56 62.91 -37.84
C THR A 727 -6.20 62.52 -38.40
N GLN A 728 -5.20 62.31 -37.53
CA GLN A 728 -3.85 61.96 -37.93
C GLN A 728 -3.45 60.61 -37.35
N PRO A 729 -2.75 59.76 -38.12
CA PRO A 729 -2.15 58.57 -37.56
C PRO A 729 -1.02 58.96 -36.58
N PHE A 730 -0.79 58.12 -35.60
CA PHE A 730 0.26 58.31 -34.60
C PHE A 730 0.88 56.97 -34.24
N TYR A 731 2.12 56.97 -33.77
CA TYR A 731 2.76 55.75 -33.28
C TYR A 731 2.53 55.63 -31.77
N LEU A 732 1.97 54.52 -31.30
CA LEU A 732 1.79 54.25 -29.87
C LEU A 732 2.74 53.13 -29.43
N GLY A 733 3.34 53.28 -28.25
CA GLY A 733 4.18 52.23 -27.66
C GLY A 733 3.45 50.89 -27.61
N VAL A 734 4.12 49.81 -28.03
CA VAL A 734 3.53 48.45 -28.07
C VAL A 734 3.23 47.92 -26.66
N THR A 735 4.02 48.36 -25.68
CA THR A 735 3.88 48.08 -24.25
C THR A 735 3.94 49.39 -23.46
N GLU A 736 3.65 49.31 -22.16
CA GLU A 736 4.00 50.36 -21.19
C GLU A 736 5.51 50.64 -21.22
N VAL A 737 5.93 51.82 -20.74
CA VAL A 737 7.36 52.15 -20.57
C VAL A 737 7.96 51.23 -19.51
N THR A 738 8.98 50.45 -19.87
CA THR A 738 9.64 49.54 -18.93
C THR A 738 10.63 50.27 -18.02
N GLN A 739 10.98 49.64 -16.88
CA GLN A 739 11.99 50.17 -15.96
C GLN A 739 13.35 50.38 -16.64
N ALA A 740 13.77 49.47 -17.52
CA ALA A 740 15.03 49.62 -18.26
C ALA A 740 15.00 50.82 -19.22
N GLN A 741 13.88 51.04 -19.92
CA GLN A 741 13.70 52.20 -20.81
C GLN A 741 13.66 53.51 -20.00
N TRP A 742 12.98 53.50 -18.85
CA TRP A 742 12.97 54.62 -17.92
C TRP A 742 14.39 54.99 -17.45
N GLU A 743 15.14 54.01 -16.94
CA GLU A 743 16.52 54.19 -16.48
C GLU A 743 17.43 54.73 -17.61
N ALA A 744 17.26 54.26 -18.84
CA ALA A 744 18.06 54.72 -19.98
C ALA A 744 17.90 56.23 -20.25
N VAL A 745 16.74 56.82 -19.96
CA VAL A 745 16.48 58.25 -20.20
C VAL A 745 16.68 59.10 -18.93
N ARG A 746 16.35 58.56 -17.76
CA ARG A 746 16.29 59.30 -16.49
C ARG A 746 17.45 59.00 -15.54
N GLY A 747 18.23 57.95 -15.80
CA GLY A 747 19.38 57.53 -15.00
C GLY A 747 19.06 57.03 -13.58
N THR A 748 17.77 56.88 -13.26
CA THR A 748 17.26 56.48 -11.94
C THR A 748 16.03 55.61 -12.11
N ASN A 749 15.70 54.78 -11.12
CA ASN A 749 14.52 53.90 -11.15
C ASN A 749 13.63 54.09 -9.92
N PRO A 750 12.50 54.82 -10.06
CA PRO A 750 11.60 55.12 -8.95
C PRO A 750 10.71 53.95 -8.56
N SER A 751 10.64 52.88 -9.35
CA SER A 751 9.64 51.82 -9.20
C SER A 751 9.76 51.05 -7.88
N PHE A 752 8.64 50.60 -7.35
CA PHE A 752 8.57 49.78 -6.15
C PHE A 752 8.91 48.33 -6.46
N TYR A 753 8.28 47.76 -7.48
CA TYR A 753 8.62 46.44 -7.99
C TYR A 753 9.89 46.52 -8.84
N ARG A 754 10.71 45.46 -8.87
CA ARG A 754 12.03 45.49 -9.50
C ARG A 754 12.14 44.44 -10.60
N GLY A 755 12.41 44.90 -11.81
CA GLY A 755 12.71 44.06 -12.95
C GLY A 755 12.82 44.87 -14.23
N ALA A 756 13.85 44.62 -15.04
CA ALA A 756 14.16 45.43 -16.22
C ALA A 756 12.99 45.49 -17.23
N ALA A 757 12.24 44.39 -17.36
CA ALA A 757 11.09 44.24 -18.27
C ALA A 757 9.72 44.53 -17.61
N LEU A 758 9.69 44.89 -16.32
CA LEU A 758 8.46 45.36 -15.68
C LEU A 758 8.14 46.78 -16.15
N PRO A 759 6.86 47.21 -16.13
CA PRO A 759 6.52 48.61 -16.34
C PRO A 759 7.19 49.48 -15.25
N VAL A 760 7.52 50.72 -15.61
CA VAL A 760 7.90 51.71 -14.62
C VAL A 760 6.66 52.13 -13.84
N ASP A 761 6.71 51.93 -12.53
CA ASP A 761 5.71 52.40 -11.57
C ASP A 761 6.29 53.49 -10.64
N CYS A 762 5.46 54.02 -9.73
CA CYS A 762 5.81 55.12 -8.82
C CYS A 762 6.19 56.44 -9.53
N VAL A 763 5.66 56.68 -10.73
CA VAL A 763 5.94 57.90 -11.51
C VAL A 763 4.75 58.86 -11.53
N SER A 764 5.01 60.14 -11.28
CA SER A 764 4.01 61.20 -11.40
C SER A 764 3.74 61.56 -12.87
N TRP A 765 2.65 62.28 -13.14
CA TRP A 765 2.39 62.80 -14.50
C TRP A 765 3.52 63.72 -14.97
N ALA A 766 4.02 64.58 -14.07
CA ALA A 766 5.14 65.48 -14.38
C ALA A 766 6.43 64.69 -14.69
N ASP A 767 6.66 63.59 -14.00
CA ASP A 767 7.76 62.67 -14.27
C ASP A 767 7.63 62.01 -15.64
N ALA A 768 6.44 61.54 -16.01
CA ALA A 768 6.18 60.94 -17.32
C ALA A 768 6.37 61.94 -18.46
N VAL A 769 5.91 63.19 -18.32
CA VAL A 769 6.16 64.26 -19.30
C VAL A 769 7.65 64.58 -19.42
N ALA A 770 8.36 64.72 -18.29
CA ALA A 770 9.80 64.97 -18.30
C ALA A 770 10.61 63.83 -18.95
N PHE A 771 10.12 62.58 -18.89
CA PHE A 771 10.67 61.46 -19.65
C PHE A 771 10.48 61.67 -21.16
N CYS A 772 9.27 61.99 -21.60
CA CYS A 772 8.96 62.26 -23.01
C CYS A 772 9.78 63.42 -23.59
N GLU A 773 9.90 64.53 -22.85
CA GLU A 773 10.69 65.71 -23.26
C GLU A 773 12.18 65.37 -23.42
N ARG A 774 12.75 64.61 -22.48
CA ARG A 774 14.16 64.18 -22.54
C ARG A 774 14.41 63.21 -23.69
N LEU A 775 13.49 62.29 -23.94
CA LEU A 775 13.60 61.36 -25.06
C LEU A 775 13.51 62.11 -26.40
N SER A 776 12.60 63.09 -26.52
CA SER A 776 12.48 63.97 -27.69
C SER A 776 13.73 64.83 -27.91
N ALA A 777 14.34 65.33 -26.84
CA ALA A 777 15.60 66.07 -26.93
C ALA A 777 16.79 65.18 -27.35
N THR A 778 16.72 63.88 -27.06
CA THR A 778 17.75 62.91 -27.42
C THR A 778 17.63 62.45 -28.88
N GLU A 779 16.40 62.28 -29.38
CA GLU A 779 16.13 61.86 -30.76
C GLU A 779 15.73 63.05 -31.64
N THR A 780 16.71 63.68 -32.28
CA THR A 780 16.48 64.87 -33.12
C THR A 780 15.47 64.60 -34.23
N GLY A 781 14.41 65.41 -34.29
CA GLY A 781 13.35 65.30 -35.29
C GLY A 781 12.23 64.34 -34.92
N VAL A 782 12.22 63.81 -33.69
CA VAL A 782 11.16 62.93 -33.18
C VAL A 782 10.54 63.55 -31.93
N THR A 783 9.23 63.74 -31.93
CA THR A 783 8.48 64.21 -30.76
C THR A 783 7.83 63.03 -30.06
N TYR A 784 8.08 62.91 -28.76
CA TYR A 784 7.41 61.99 -27.85
C TYR A 784 6.54 62.75 -26.87
N ARG A 785 5.37 62.19 -26.56
CA ARG A 785 4.41 62.74 -25.59
C ARG A 785 3.56 61.63 -24.97
N LEU A 786 2.78 61.97 -23.95
CA LEU A 786 1.71 61.08 -23.50
C LEU A 786 0.60 61.03 -24.57
N PRO A 787 -0.13 59.90 -24.69
CA PRO A 787 -1.33 59.85 -25.52
C PRO A 787 -2.38 60.82 -24.98
N THR A 788 -3.21 61.38 -25.86
CA THR A 788 -4.46 61.96 -25.38
C THR A 788 -5.37 60.86 -24.85
N GLU A 789 -6.34 61.21 -24.02
CA GLU A 789 -7.36 60.29 -23.52
C GLU A 789 -8.08 59.57 -24.69
N ALA A 790 -8.40 60.33 -25.73
CA ALA A 790 -9.05 59.80 -26.92
C ALA A 790 -8.14 58.89 -27.75
N GLU A 791 -6.86 59.25 -27.93
CA GLU A 791 -5.89 58.40 -28.61
C GLU A 791 -5.71 57.07 -27.87
N TRP A 792 -5.64 57.12 -26.54
CA TRP A 792 -5.50 55.93 -25.70
C TRP A 792 -6.72 55.01 -25.84
N GLU A 793 -7.94 55.55 -25.69
CA GLU A 793 -9.16 54.73 -25.77
C GLU A 793 -9.38 54.16 -27.17
N TYR A 794 -9.11 54.96 -28.20
CA TYR A 794 -9.14 54.51 -29.60
C TYR A 794 -8.20 53.33 -29.83
N ALA A 795 -6.96 53.47 -29.35
CA ALA A 795 -5.94 52.43 -29.44
C ALA A 795 -6.27 51.19 -28.63
N CYS A 796 -6.79 51.35 -27.41
CA CYS A 796 -7.23 50.26 -26.54
C CYS A 796 -8.34 49.45 -27.22
N ARG A 797 -9.38 50.13 -27.71
CA ARG A 797 -10.52 49.50 -28.38
C ARG A 797 -10.10 48.76 -29.64
N ALA A 798 -9.13 49.26 -30.40
CA ALA A 798 -8.65 48.66 -31.65
C ALA A 798 -9.79 48.28 -32.63
N GLY A 799 -10.86 49.09 -32.64
CA GLY A 799 -12.09 48.88 -33.41
C GLY A 799 -13.27 48.27 -32.64
N SER A 800 -13.10 47.88 -31.37
CA SER A 800 -14.13 47.23 -30.56
C SER A 800 -15.15 48.26 -30.11
N GLN A 801 -16.43 47.93 -30.23
CA GLN A 801 -17.54 48.72 -29.67
C GLN A 801 -17.96 48.21 -28.29
N GLN A 802 -17.34 47.13 -27.81
CA GLN A 802 -17.68 46.50 -26.53
C GLN A 802 -16.82 47.05 -25.38
N GLU A 803 -17.13 46.63 -24.16
CA GLU A 803 -16.45 47.08 -22.92
C GLU A 803 -14.95 46.75 -22.91
N PHE A 804 -14.57 45.61 -23.51
CA PHE A 804 -13.18 45.18 -23.63
C PHE A 804 -12.74 45.01 -25.09
N SER A 805 -11.44 45.11 -25.32
CA SER A 805 -10.84 45.01 -26.66
C SER A 805 -10.77 43.59 -27.22
N TRP A 806 -11.40 42.58 -26.62
CA TRP A 806 -11.43 41.21 -27.16
C TRP A 806 -12.84 40.70 -27.49
N HIS A 807 -13.89 41.47 -27.19
CA HIS A 807 -15.27 41.12 -27.54
C HIS A 807 -15.66 41.74 -28.89
N TRP A 808 -15.60 40.93 -29.94
CA TRP A 808 -15.83 41.37 -31.33
C TRP A 808 -17.10 40.78 -31.96
N SER A 809 -17.70 39.77 -31.33
CA SER A 809 -19.02 39.23 -31.66
C SER A 809 -19.69 38.64 -30.41
N ASP A 810 -21.02 38.68 -30.39
CA ASP A 810 -21.84 38.10 -29.32
C ASP A 810 -21.74 36.56 -29.27
N GLU A 811 -21.17 35.93 -30.30
CA GLU A 811 -21.06 34.46 -30.44
C GLU A 811 -19.95 33.82 -29.58
N LEU A 812 -19.05 34.63 -29.00
CA LEU A 812 -17.92 34.18 -28.16
C LEU A 812 -18.02 34.68 -26.70
N GLU A 813 -19.15 35.29 -26.33
CA GLU A 813 -19.39 35.79 -24.98
C GLU A 813 -19.40 34.62 -23.99
N GLY A 814 -18.39 34.56 -23.12
CA GLY A 814 -18.19 33.48 -22.13
C GLY A 814 -17.10 32.45 -22.44
N GLU A 815 -16.46 32.49 -23.62
CA GLU A 815 -15.36 31.56 -23.97
C GLU A 815 -13.95 32.17 -23.80
N ILE A 816 -13.83 33.50 -23.67
CA ILE A 816 -12.56 34.24 -23.53
C ILE A 816 -12.69 35.19 -22.34
N GLY A 817 -11.83 35.01 -21.33
CA GLY A 817 -11.84 35.78 -20.09
C GLY A 817 -10.75 36.87 -20.03
N ILE A 818 -10.86 37.76 -19.03
CA ILE A 818 -9.93 38.87 -18.78
C ILE A 818 -8.50 38.37 -18.47
N GLU A 819 -8.37 37.16 -17.92
CA GLU A 819 -7.11 36.51 -17.57
C GLU A 819 -6.16 36.28 -18.75
N ASP A 820 -6.70 36.26 -19.97
CA ASP A 820 -5.93 36.09 -21.21
C ASP A 820 -5.26 37.39 -21.67
N TYR A 821 -5.74 38.56 -21.24
CA TYR A 821 -5.38 39.87 -21.79
C TYR A 821 -4.85 40.86 -20.74
N ALA A 822 -5.13 40.64 -19.46
CA ALA A 822 -4.80 41.58 -18.39
C ALA A 822 -4.17 40.91 -17.17
N TRP A 823 -3.17 41.58 -16.60
CA TRP A 823 -2.73 41.35 -15.23
C TRP A 823 -3.59 42.20 -14.30
N TYR A 824 -4.54 41.57 -13.62
CA TYR A 824 -5.52 42.21 -12.75
C TYR A 824 -5.49 41.58 -11.36
N GLY A 825 -6.22 42.15 -10.39
CA GLY A 825 -6.22 41.64 -9.00
C GLY A 825 -6.56 40.15 -8.84
N GLY A 826 -7.19 39.51 -9.83
CA GLY A 826 -7.48 38.07 -9.81
C GLY A 826 -6.33 37.14 -10.24
N ASN A 827 -5.36 37.62 -11.02
CA ASN A 827 -4.25 36.81 -11.55
C ASN A 827 -2.85 37.42 -11.38
N ALA A 828 -2.73 38.67 -10.91
CA ALA A 828 -1.47 39.39 -10.81
C ALA A 828 -0.75 39.24 -9.45
N SER A 829 -1.29 38.45 -8.51
CA SER A 829 -0.68 38.18 -7.20
C SER A 829 -0.13 39.44 -6.48
N ASP A 830 -0.85 40.56 -6.57
CA ASP A 830 -0.49 41.87 -6.01
C ASP A 830 0.88 42.44 -6.47
N ALA A 831 1.33 42.15 -7.70
CA ALA A 831 2.59 42.67 -8.26
C ALA A 831 2.53 43.00 -9.77
N THR A 832 3.33 43.97 -10.23
CA THR A 832 3.49 44.26 -11.67
C THR A 832 4.22 43.10 -12.36
N HIS A 833 3.87 42.87 -13.62
CA HIS A 833 4.37 41.76 -14.42
C HIS A 833 5.15 42.28 -15.63
N GLU A 834 6.00 41.41 -16.20
CA GLU A 834 6.74 41.76 -17.41
C GLU A 834 5.76 42.13 -18.53
N VAL A 835 6.03 43.25 -19.20
CA VAL A 835 5.15 43.76 -20.25
C VAL A 835 5.07 42.78 -21.42
N GLY A 836 3.91 42.71 -22.08
CA GLY A 836 3.74 41.93 -23.30
C GLY A 836 3.69 40.41 -23.14
N LYS A 837 3.34 39.90 -21.95
CA LYS A 837 3.22 38.44 -21.69
C LYS A 837 1.84 37.86 -21.98
N LEU A 838 0.80 38.69 -21.94
CA LEU A 838 -0.58 38.29 -22.22
C LEU A 838 -0.96 38.61 -23.67
N LYS A 839 -2.18 38.27 -24.08
CA LYS A 839 -2.64 38.51 -25.45
C LYS A 839 -2.74 40.02 -25.72
N PRO A 840 -2.27 40.51 -26.88
CA PRO A 840 -2.47 41.90 -27.26
C PRO A 840 -3.89 42.11 -27.82
N ASN A 841 -4.33 43.37 -27.90
CA ASN A 841 -5.52 43.72 -28.66
C ASN A 841 -5.29 43.56 -30.18
N ARG A 842 -6.33 43.83 -31.00
CA ARG A 842 -6.27 43.67 -32.47
C ARG A 842 -5.22 44.52 -33.19
N TRP A 843 -4.69 45.56 -32.55
CA TRP A 843 -3.59 46.36 -33.12
C TRP A 843 -2.21 45.94 -32.59
N GLY A 844 -2.14 44.86 -31.83
CA GLY A 844 -0.88 44.33 -31.32
C GLY A 844 -0.34 45.15 -30.15
N LEU A 845 -1.21 45.85 -29.41
CA LEU A 845 -0.87 46.57 -28.18
C LEU A 845 -1.16 45.67 -26.98
N TYR A 846 -0.20 45.56 -26.08
CA TYR A 846 -0.26 44.71 -24.90
C TYR A 846 -0.62 45.53 -23.66
N ASP A 847 -1.13 44.85 -22.63
CA ASP A 847 -1.34 45.42 -21.30
C ASP A 847 -2.35 46.59 -21.27
N MET A 848 -3.20 46.71 -22.29
CA MET A 848 -4.19 47.80 -22.41
C MET A 848 -5.33 47.74 -21.37
N HIS A 849 -5.42 46.65 -20.59
CA HIS A 849 -6.51 46.36 -19.65
C HIS A 849 -6.00 45.89 -18.27
N GLY A 850 -4.74 46.14 -17.90
CA GLY A 850 -4.17 45.67 -16.63
C GLY A 850 -2.70 46.08 -16.47
N ASN A 851 -2.01 45.44 -15.52
CA ASN A 851 -0.63 45.74 -15.12
C ASN A 851 -0.53 47.08 -14.36
N VAL A 852 -0.38 48.22 -15.04
CA VAL A 852 -0.43 49.56 -14.42
C VAL A 852 -1.43 50.48 -15.11
N TRP A 853 -1.99 51.43 -14.34
CA TRP A 853 -2.70 52.57 -14.90
C TRP A 853 -1.74 53.43 -15.73
N GLU A 854 -2.18 53.89 -16.90
CA GLU A 854 -1.36 54.66 -17.84
C GLU A 854 -1.76 56.15 -17.86
N TRP A 855 -0.81 57.05 -17.59
CA TRP A 855 -1.02 58.50 -17.71
C TRP A 855 -1.38 58.94 -19.14
N CYS A 856 -2.45 59.73 -19.24
CA CYS A 856 -2.83 60.48 -20.44
C CYS A 856 -2.44 61.97 -20.32
N GLN A 857 -2.37 62.66 -21.45
CA GLN A 857 -2.03 64.07 -21.53
C GLN A 857 -3.11 64.98 -20.90
N ASP A 858 -4.35 64.54 -20.87
CA ASP A 858 -5.55 65.35 -20.67
C ASP A 858 -5.79 65.73 -19.20
N TRP A 859 -6.35 66.92 -19.00
CA TRP A 859 -7.02 67.25 -17.73
C TRP A 859 -8.39 66.57 -17.70
N ALA A 860 -8.73 65.99 -16.55
CA ALA A 860 -10.01 65.33 -16.37
C ALA A 860 -11.17 66.33 -16.44
N GLY A 861 -12.27 65.92 -17.08
CA GLY A 861 -13.50 66.69 -17.21
C GLY A 861 -14.63 65.85 -17.79
N PRO A 862 -15.87 66.35 -17.73
CA PRO A 862 -17.03 65.64 -18.26
C PRO A 862 -16.94 65.53 -19.78
N TYR A 863 -17.51 64.45 -20.32
CA TYR A 863 -17.65 64.33 -21.77
C TYR A 863 -18.75 65.25 -22.31
N SER A 864 -18.57 65.69 -23.56
CA SER A 864 -19.64 66.29 -24.35
C SER A 864 -20.38 65.19 -25.12
N GLN A 865 -21.68 65.38 -25.35
CA GLN A 865 -22.43 64.49 -26.25
C GLN A 865 -22.12 64.77 -27.74
N ASP A 866 -21.59 65.96 -28.04
CA ASP A 866 -21.26 66.36 -29.41
C ASP A 866 -20.06 65.59 -29.96
N LYS A 867 -20.04 65.41 -31.29
CA LYS A 867 -18.87 64.88 -31.99
C LYS A 867 -17.64 65.74 -31.71
N GLN A 868 -16.52 65.10 -31.38
CA GLN A 868 -15.24 65.78 -31.16
C GLN A 868 -14.18 65.36 -32.20
N THR A 869 -13.24 66.25 -32.48
CA THR A 869 -12.11 66.02 -33.39
C THR A 869 -10.82 66.30 -32.62
N ASP A 870 -9.95 65.29 -32.52
CA ASP A 870 -8.69 65.31 -31.75
C ASP A 870 -8.80 66.00 -30.36
N PRO A 871 -9.75 65.57 -29.49
CA PRO A 871 -9.97 66.23 -28.21
C PRO A 871 -8.74 66.13 -27.30
N LYS A 872 -8.53 67.15 -26.47
CA LYS A 872 -7.41 67.30 -25.53
C LYS A 872 -7.85 67.48 -24.08
N GLY A 873 -9.07 67.01 -23.78
CA GLY A 873 -9.69 67.09 -22.46
C GLY A 873 -10.03 68.52 -22.04
N ALA A 874 -10.18 68.71 -20.73
CA ALA A 874 -10.50 70.02 -20.16
C ALA A 874 -9.32 71.00 -20.26
N ALA A 875 -9.61 72.30 -20.20
CA ALA A 875 -8.57 73.34 -20.24
C ALA A 875 -7.64 73.32 -19.00
N GLY A 876 -8.12 72.80 -17.87
CA GLY A 876 -7.42 72.73 -16.60
C GLY A 876 -8.26 72.03 -15.54
N GLY A 877 -7.63 71.56 -14.46
CA GLY A 877 -8.34 70.93 -13.35
C GLY A 877 -7.39 70.41 -12.26
N PRO A 878 -7.93 69.81 -11.20
CA PRO A 878 -7.11 69.21 -10.14
C PRO A 878 -6.53 67.83 -10.50
N PHE A 879 -7.09 67.14 -11.51
CA PHE A 879 -6.74 65.76 -11.86
C PHE A 879 -6.33 65.60 -13.33
N ARG A 880 -5.27 64.82 -13.57
CA ARG A 880 -4.92 64.26 -14.89
C ARG A 880 -5.50 62.87 -15.02
N LEU A 881 -5.76 62.43 -16.25
CA LEU A 881 -6.42 61.15 -16.51
C LEU A 881 -5.45 59.98 -16.59
N LEU A 882 -5.94 58.84 -16.10
CA LEU A 882 -5.36 57.52 -16.15
C LEU A 882 -6.33 56.56 -16.84
N ARG A 883 -5.78 55.64 -17.63
CA ARG A 883 -6.53 54.59 -18.35
C ARG A 883 -5.87 53.21 -18.16
N GLY A 884 -6.57 52.13 -18.51
CA GLY A 884 -6.01 50.77 -18.54
C GLY A 884 -6.30 49.89 -17.32
N GLY A 885 -6.28 50.44 -16.11
CA GLY A 885 -6.49 49.67 -14.88
C GLY A 885 -5.20 49.08 -14.30
N GLY A 886 -4.94 49.33 -13.01
CA GLY A 886 -3.78 48.82 -12.29
C GLY A 886 -4.10 47.65 -11.36
N ASN A 887 -3.16 46.72 -11.21
CA ASN A 887 -3.31 45.47 -10.46
C ASN A 887 -3.58 45.60 -8.94
N ASN A 888 -3.30 46.75 -8.32
CA ASN A 888 -3.22 46.92 -6.85
C ASN A 888 -4.31 47.81 -6.25
N TYR A 889 -5.21 48.35 -7.08
CA TYR A 889 -6.29 49.20 -6.60
C TYR A 889 -7.39 48.32 -6.01
N LEU A 890 -7.26 47.98 -4.71
CA LEU A 890 -8.32 47.81 -3.70
C LEU A 890 -7.93 46.78 -2.61
N ARG A 891 -7.07 47.20 -1.65
CA ARG A 891 -7.15 46.63 -0.29
C ARG A 891 -8.43 47.13 0.39
N GLY A 892 -9.60 46.57 0.05
CA GLY A 892 -10.82 46.77 0.86
C GLY A 892 -12.17 46.90 0.15
N GLY A 893 -12.29 46.71 -1.17
CA GLY A 893 -13.59 46.73 -1.87
C GLY A 893 -13.96 45.35 -2.40
N GLY A 894 -15.13 44.81 -2.05
CA GLY A 894 -15.58 43.46 -2.43
C GLY A 894 -15.65 43.20 -3.95
N ASN A 895 -15.80 41.92 -4.30
CA ASN A 895 -15.75 41.31 -5.65
C ASN A 895 -16.45 42.02 -6.83
N ASN A 896 -17.31 43.04 -6.61
CA ASN A 896 -18.04 43.73 -7.69
C ASN A 896 -17.28 44.91 -8.32
N TYR A 897 -16.16 45.35 -7.74
CA TYR A 897 -15.34 46.44 -8.30
C TYR A 897 -14.29 45.96 -9.34
N LEU A 898 -14.15 44.65 -9.51
CA LEU A 898 -13.04 44.02 -10.23
C LEU A 898 -13.17 44.00 -11.75
N SER A 899 -14.36 44.18 -12.36
CA SER A 899 -14.48 44.23 -13.83
C SER A 899 -14.47 45.65 -14.40
N TRP A 900 -14.91 46.65 -13.62
CA TRP A 900 -15.11 48.01 -14.10
C TRP A 900 -13.81 48.75 -14.44
N CYS A 901 -12.79 48.62 -13.58
CA CYS A 901 -11.54 49.38 -13.67
C CYS A 901 -10.68 49.03 -14.90
N TYR A 902 -10.97 47.91 -15.55
CA TYR A 902 -10.20 47.38 -16.67
C TYR A 902 -10.93 47.52 -18.00
N ARG A 903 -12.06 48.24 -18.05
CA ARG A 903 -12.79 48.49 -19.30
C ARG A 903 -12.06 49.53 -20.15
N SER A 904 -12.24 49.45 -21.47
CA SER A 904 -11.63 50.41 -22.42
C SER A 904 -12.00 51.86 -22.09
N ALA A 905 -13.22 52.07 -21.60
CA ALA A 905 -13.78 53.37 -21.28
C ALA A 905 -13.50 53.86 -19.85
N ALA A 906 -12.87 53.06 -18.97
CA ALA A 906 -12.71 53.40 -17.55
C ALA A 906 -11.83 54.64 -17.37
N ARG A 907 -12.29 55.61 -16.55
CA ARG A 907 -11.63 56.91 -16.36
C ARG A 907 -11.28 57.15 -14.90
N LEU A 908 -9.99 57.12 -14.58
CA LEU A 908 -9.50 57.48 -13.25
C LEU A 908 -8.72 58.79 -13.32
N GLY A 909 -9.13 59.80 -12.56
CA GLY A 909 -8.37 61.02 -12.36
C GLY A 909 -7.46 60.92 -11.15
N ARG A 910 -6.21 61.39 -11.28
CA ARG A 910 -5.23 61.44 -10.19
C ARG A 910 -4.48 62.75 -10.20
N ARG A 911 -4.09 63.25 -9.02
CA ARG A 911 -3.31 64.49 -8.92
C ARG A 911 -1.96 64.32 -9.62
N PRO A 912 -1.50 65.31 -10.41
CA PRO A 912 -0.36 65.15 -11.32
C PRO A 912 1.01 65.02 -10.64
N LEU A 913 1.14 65.37 -9.36
CA LEU A 913 2.41 65.38 -8.62
C LEU A 913 2.68 64.09 -7.82
N LEU A 914 1.86 63.06 -7.99
CA LEU A 914 1.93 61.85 -7.18
C LEU A 914 2.14 60.64 -8.06
N GLY A 915 3.18 59.85 -7.76
CA GLY A 915 3.33 58.49 -8.24
C GLY A 915 2.65 57.49 -7.31
N ASP A 916 2.34 56.31 -7.83
CA ASP A 916 1.79 55.18 -7.09
C ASP A 916 2.36 53.87 -7.65
N ILE A 917 2.40 52.81 -6.85
CA ILE A 917 2.92 51.49 -7.24
C ILE A 917 2.08 50.82 -8.36
N SER A 918 0.88 51.34 -8.61
CA SER A 918 -0.04 50.87 -9.65
C SER A 918 -0.13 51.82 -10.85
N ILE A 919 0.69 52.87 -10.92
CA ILE A 919 0.63 53.91 -11.96
C ILE A 919 1.96 53.99 -12.71
N GLY A 920 1.89 53.78 -14.02
CA GLY A 920 2.94 54.01 -15.00
C GLY A 920 2.41 54.82 -16.18
N PHE A 921 2.94 54.58 -17.38
CA PHE A 921 2.49 55.25 -18.60
C PHE A 921 2.99 54.54 -19.85
N ARG A 922 2.36 54.92 -20.98
CA ARG A 922 2.76 54.62 -22.35
C ARG A 922 2.94 55.93 -23.09
N ILE A 923 3.67 55.90 -24.20
CA ILE A 923 4.01 57.11 -24.94
C ILE A 923 3.61 57.02 -26.42
N VAL A 924 3.29 58.17 -26.96
CA VAL A 924 3.09 58.42 -28.39
C VAL A 924 4.37 58.98 -28.99
N ARG A 925 4.68 58.52 -30.20
CA ARG A 925 5.64 59.11 -31.12
C ARG A 925 4.87 59.75 -32.28
N GLU A 926 5.09 61.03 -32.52
CA GLU A 926 4.43 61.71 -33.63
C GLU A 926 4.98 61.23 -34.98
N VAL A 927 4.12 61.20 -36.00
CA VAL A 927 4.53 60.93 -37.38
C VAL A 927 5.21 62.20 -37.91
N PRO A 928 6.43 62.12 -38.48
CA PRO A 928 7.17 63.27 -39.00
C PRO A 928 6.46 64.09 -40.08
#